data_AF-A0A7M1WN99-F1
#
_entry.id   AF-A0A7M1WN99-F1
#
_cell.length_a   1.000
_cell.length_b   1.000
_cell.length_c   1.000
_cell.angle_alpha   90.00
_cell.angle_beta   90.00
_cell.angle_gamma   90.00
#
_symmetry.space_group_name_H-M   'P 1'
#
loop_
_entity.id
_entity.type
_entity.pdbx_description
1 polymer ?
#
loop_
_entity_poly.entity_id
_entity_poly.type
_entity_poly.pdbx_seq_one_letter_code
_entity_poly.pdbx_strand_id
1 'polypeptide(L)'
;MKDRTLIIDCNSVYLDNDEKCPLDKKIYRGADFLKADITSEDLTSLLSFYRSYETCILLPPTLLNFNNNIAKFREFMDRCTKPTMIKINSFEGKYSELNEYFIFLDFLSINLGRSVDIVLDACSLGLEHNSDVSDVKNYLYSRNKTKLITNIEPADENFLIIGGDTNYRTLGHFLEKANEAFHEKDYQTSAEMFRDVITICHDPDILDKFSLSCIYSRSYELLIDAYELLVNSCRFNFTFLSRVGFAYLKEGDLLLARQSLESSININSEQPVALFNLGKVYYSLGLLERSFECLNYSLILRNDVECRSLIDSLFTENQNLRMVPLKNSIVSPDVCLGRKGELFLQGGAHKIKDFSSGNKEAEISSINNFFENISNRKKICLDNGTKYLHVVFPDNSSISRCSFPYVFNESQYENYLRRFPNFNTTDILYPLKPLSEISEKGGIENEVVLKGDSHLSDVGYRVILEALLTSLEGEASDSLTSQIFNDVNATYSQSSYVGDLGVKYKPHIKFERLTFCHVYDTTPLNNGILSNDGLVRIWENENSLIDKVVLVFSDSYFNFMSRYLSLVYKRVIFCRTRYFHKEVFDNINPDIVLTGNAERYLSYVNSDDRAALFDCYYEMKEINEDQYLGFYNKALELNYNTLLMPRG
;
A
#
# COMPACT_ATOMS: atom_id res chain seq x y z
N MET A 1 56.74 -2.68 15.85
CA MET A 1 55.67 -2.22 16.76
C MET A 1 54.95 -3.39 17.43
N LYS A 2 55.63 -4.48 17.81
CA LYS A 2 54.97 -5.66 18.41
C LYS A 2 55.06 -5.72 19.94
N ASP A 3 55.78 -4.79 20.55
CA ASP A 3 56.04 -4.74 22.01
C ASP A 3 55.97 -3.30 22.56
N ARG A 4 55.11 -2.43 21.99
CA ARG A 4 54.99 -1.03 22.43
C ARG A 4 53.54 -0.67 22.73
N THR A 5 53.29 -0.10 23.91
CA THR A 5 52.01 0.47 24.32
C THR A 5 51.72 1.72 23.47
N LEU A 6 50.58 1.73 22.81
CA LEU A 6 50.11 2.87 22.01
C LEU A 6 49.12 3.70 22.84
N ILE A 7 49.37 4.99 23.02
CA ILE A 7 48.50 5.92 23.74
C ILE A 7 47.85 6.86 22.73
N ILE A 8 46.52 6.84 22.62
CA ILE A 8 45.77 7.68 21.67
C ILE A 8 44.90 8.65 22.47
N ASP A 9 45.20 9.94 22.38
CA ASP A 9 44.29 11.03 22.74
C ASP A 9 43.50 11.46 21.49
N CYS A 10 42.30 11.98 21.67
CA CYS A 10 41.43 12.46 20.59
C CYS A 10 42.07 13.55 19.72
N ASN A 11 43.20 14.12 20.17
CA ASN A 11 43.99 15.08 19.41
C ASN A 11 45.42 14.62 19.07
N SER A 12 45.91 13.43 19.46
CA SER A 12 47.31 13.00 19.20
C SER A 12 47.58 11.49 19.46
N VAL A 13 48.59 10.90 18.79
CA VAL A 13 49.05 9.51 19.02
C VAL A 13 50.51 9.51 19.52
N TYR A 14 50.77 8.81 20.63
CA TYR A 14 52.09 8.73 21.26
C TYR A 14 52.60 7.29 21.45
N LEU A 15 53.93 7.13 21.50
CA LEU A 15 54.64 5.91 21.88
C LEU A 15 55.32 6.12 23.23
N ASP A 16 55.32 5.09 24.08
CA ASP A 16 55.71 5.05 25.51
C ASP A 16 57.15 5.54 25.90
N ASN A 17 57.94 6.08 24.97
CA ASN A 17 59.32 6.55 25.24
C ASN A 17 59.61 7.98 24.72
N ASP A 18 58.60 8.86 24.68
CA ASP A 18 58.72 10.26 24.19
C ASP A 18 59.21 10.45 22.74
N GLU A 19 59.44 9.38 21.98
CA GLU A 19 59.71 9.48 20.54
C GLU A 19 58.41 9.71 19.75
N LYS A 20 58.32 10.88 19.10
CA LYS A 20 57.22 11.23 18.19
C LYS A 20 57.02 10.13 17.14
N CYS A 21 55.79 9.62 17.05
CA CYS A 21 55.39 8.64 16.04
C CYS A 21 55.53 9.26 14.62
N PRO A 22 56.23 8.62 13.67
CA PRO A 22 56.51 9.19 12.35
C PRO A 22 55.35 8.93 11.37
N LEU A 23 54.13 9.29 11.75
CA LEU A 23 52.97 9.33 10.85
C LEU A 23 52.68 10.80 10.51
N ASP A 24 52.86 11.10 9.23
CA ASP A 24 52.90 12.43 8.64
C ASP A 24 51.63 13.29 8.89
N LYS A 25 51.87 14.49 9.41
CA LYS A 25 51.18 15.78 9.15
C LYS A 25 49.64 15.83 9.25
N LYS A 26 49.18 16.05 10.48
CA LYS A 26 48.34 17.19 10.93
C LYS A 26 47.61 16.71 12.18
N ILE A 27 48.03 17.16 13.36
CA ILE A 27 47.20 17.71 14.45
C ILE A 27 48.22 18.18 15.51
N TYR A 28 48.02 19.39 16.04
CA TYR A 28 48.84 19.99 17.09
C TYR A 28 47.92 20.67 18.11
N ARG A 29 48.34 20.59 19.38
CA ARG A 29 47.91 21.31 20.61
C ARG A 29 46.65 20.72 21.27
N GLY A 30 46.64 20.30 22.53
CA GLY A 30 47.52 20.60 23.67
C GLY A 30 46.63 21.07 24.82
N ALA A 31 46.31 20.19 25.77
CA ALA A 31 45.78 20.54 27.08
C ALA A 31 45.98 19.35 28.04
N ASP A 32 46.95 19.51 28.94
CA ASP A 32 46.98 18.97 30.30
C ASP A 32 46.87 17.44 30.47
N PHE A 33 47.86 16.72 29.93
CA PHE A 33 48.38 15.57 30.68
C PHE A 33 48.95 16.13 32.01
N LEU A 34 48.41 15.68 33.14
CA LEU A 34 48.93 15.89 34.51
C LEU A 34 48.67 17.28 35.12
N LYS A 35 47.48 17.45 35.72
CA LYS A 35 47.24 18.42 36.81
C LYS A 35 47.09 17.73 38.18
N ALA A 36 47.77 16.61 38.36
CA ALA A 36 48.13 16.09 39.67
C ALA A 36 49.64 15.83 39.62
N ASP A 37 50.37 16.27 40.64
CA ASP A 37 51.80 15.99 40.81
C ASP A 37 51.99 14.48 41.02
N ILE A 38 51.99 13.72 39.92
CA ILE A 38 52.33 12.30 39.93
C ILE A 38 53.85 12.24 40.04
N THR A 39 54.35 11.70 41.15
CA THR A 39 55.80 11.58 41.35
C THR A 39 56.38 10.54 40.38
N SER A 40 57.68 10.59 40.10
CA SER A 40 58.35 9.64 39.20
C SER A 40 58.20 8.17 39.64
N GLU A 41 57.89 7.93 40.91
CA GLU A 41 57.67 6.59 41.49
C GLU A 41 56.29 6.04 41.12
N ASP A 42 55.23 6.86 41.22
CA ASP A 42 53.85 6.54 40.81
C ASP A 42 53.78 6.24 39.30
N LEU A 43 54.52 7.00 38.48
CA LEU A 43 54.57 6.81 37.03
C LEU A 43 55.22 5.46 36.67
N THR A 44 56.21 5.01 37.45
CA THR A 44 56.94 3.76 37.19
C THR A 44 56.10 2.53 37.56
N SER A 45 55.30 2.62 38.64
CA SER A 45 54.31 1.60 39.00
C SER A 45 53.18 1.50 37.97
N LEU A 46 52.62 2.64 37.54
CA LEU A 46 51.60 2.73 36.46
C LEU A 46 52.11 2.13 35.14
N LEU A 47 53.34 2.47 34.74
CA LEU A 47 53.95 1.96 33.49
C LEU A 47 54.29 0.47 33.56
N SER A 48 54.55 -0.09 34.74
CA SER A 48 54.72 -1.54 34.90
C SER A 48 53.39 -2.28 34.68
N PHE A 49 52.27 -1.66 35.06
CA PHE A 49 50.92 -2.18 34.97
C PHE A 49 50.38 -2.17 33.52
N TYR A 50 50.59 -1.07 32.78
CA TYR A 50 50.15 -0.93 31.37
C TYR A 50 50.83 -1.90 30.39
N ARG A 51 51.95 -2.52 30.77
CA ARG A 51 52.69 -3.49 29.92
C ARG A 51 51.94 -4.79 29.63
N SER A 52 50.82 -5.05 30.32
CA SER A 52 49.96 -6.22 30.08
C SER A 52 48.92 -6.02 28.96
N TYR A 53 48.72 -4.78 28.49
CA TYR A 53 47.80 -4.40 27.42
C TYR A 53 48.57 -3.83 26.22
N GLU A 54 48.18 -4.16 24.98
CA GLU A 54 48.90 -3.68 23.78
C GLU A 54 48.46 -2.27 23.34
N THR A 55 47.29 -1.78 23.77
CA THR A 55 46.72 -0.49 23.33
C THR A 55 45.91 0.18 24.44
N CYS A 56 46.16 1.48 24.69
CA CYS A 56 45.45 2.32 25.66
C CYS A 56 44.85 3.55 24.97
N ILE A 57 43.53 3.76 25.08
CA ILE A 57 42.82 4.86 24.41
C ILE A 57 42.31 5.86 25.45
N LEU A 58 42.64 7.15 25.29
CA LEU A 58 42.19 8.24 26.14
C LEU A 58 41.01 8.99 25.51
N LEU A 59 39.84 8.94 26.16
CA LEU A 59 38.64 9.64 25.71
C LEU A 59 38.33 10.86 26.63
N PRO A 60 38.14 12.07 26.07
CA PRO A 60 37.57 13.21 26.78
C PRO A 60 36.08 13.00 27.06
N PRO A 61 35.53 13.66 28.11
CA PRO A 61 34.13 13.49 28.50
C PRO A 61 33.15 14.00 27.42
N THR A 62 33.54 15.02 26.66
CA THR A 62 32.70 15.72 25.68
C THR A 62 32.34 14.89 24.44
N LEU A 63 32.81 13.65 24.33
CA LEU A 63 32.65 12.80 23.13
C LEU A 63 31.43 11.88 23.14
N LEU A 64 30.56 11.92 24.15
CA LEU A 64 29.32 11.11 24.23
C LEU A 64 28.31 11.31 23.08
N ASN A 65 28.53 12.25 22.15
CA ASN A 65 27.73 12.44 20.93
C ASN A 65 28.22 11.57 19.74
N PHE A 66 28.31 10.25 19.95
CA PHE A 66 29.02 9.33 19.04
C PHE A 66 28.25 8.84 17.80
N ASN A 67 27.07 9.37 17.46
CA ASN A 67 26.30 8.81 16.33
C ASN A 67 26.97 8.95 14.94
N ASN A 68 27.90 9.89 14.74
CA ASN A 68 28.44 10.19 13.40
C ASN A 68 29.80 9.56 13.05
N ASN A 69 30.47 8.85 13.96
CA ASN A 69 31.82 8.29 13.71
C ASN A 69 31.98 6.79 14.06
N ILE A 70 30.89 6.09 14.40
CA ILE A 70 30.89 4.66 14.79
C ILE A 70 31.55 3.76 13.75
N ALA A 71 31.29 3.96 12.45
CA ALA A 71 31.84 3.12 11.39
C ALA A 71 33.37 3.19 11.29
N LYS A 72 33.96 4.39 11.46
CA LYS A 72 35.42 4.60 11.43
C LYS A 72 36.11 4.06 12.68
N PHE A 73 35.45 4.21 13.83
CA PHE A 73 35.93 3.66 15.09
C PHE A 73 35.92 2.13 15.05
N ARG A 74 34.88 1.52 14.49
CA ARG A 74 34.78 0.06 14.28
C ARG A 74 35.88 -0.46 13.35
N GLU A 75 36.10 0.18 12.20
CA GLU A 75 37.17 -0.19 11.26
C GLU A 75 38.58 -0.09 11.88
N PHE A 76 38.80 0.89 12.75
CA PHE A 76 40.04 1.03 13.51
C PHE A 76 40.22 -0.12 14.51
N MET A 77 39.17 -0.42 15.29
CA MET A 77 39.23 -1.43 16.35
C MET A 77 39.30 -2.87 15.80
N ASP A 78 38.73 -3.16 14.64
CA ASP A 78 38.85 -4.46 13.94
C ASP A 78 40.32 -4.78 13.58
N ARG A 79 41.19 -3.76 13.50
CA ARG A 79 42.63 -3.93 13.26
C ARG A 79 43.44 -4.22 14.53
N CYS A 80 42.84 -4.07 15.72
CA CYS A 80 43.48 -4.31 17.02
C CYS A 80 43.27 -5.76 17.47
N THR A 81 44.28 -6.63 17.32
CA THR A 81 44.14 -8.08 17.56
C THR A 81 44.41 -8.56 19.00
N LYS A 82 44.67 -7.66 19.97
CA LYS A 82 45.00 -7.97 21.38
C LYS A 82 44.24 -7.08 22.39
N PRO A 83 44.28 -7.35 23.72
CA PRO A 83 43.48 -6.64 24.74
C PRO A 83 43.68 -5.13 24.68
N THR A 84 42.56 -4.37 24.73
CA THR A 84 42.55 -2.91 24.61
C THR A 84 41.92 -2.30 25.85
N MET A 85 42.59 -1.31 26.45
CA MET A 85 42.14 -0.58 27.63
C MET A 85 41.70 0.83 27.22
N ILE A 86 40.61 1.35 27.80
CA ILE A 86 40.16 2.73 27.56
C ILE A 86 40.23 3.51 28.88
N LYS A 87 40.99 4.60 28.89
CA LYS A 87 41.05 5.55 30.01
C LYS A 87 40.21 6.78 29.67
N ILE A 88 39.37 7.22 30.59
CA ILE A 88 38.58 8.45 30.42
C ILE A 88 39.22 9.52 31.30
N ASN A 89 39.75 10.58 30.70
CA ASN A 89 40.43 11.65 31.47
C ASN A 89 39.41 12.70 31.94
N SER A 90 39.52 13.05 33.23
CA SER A 90 38.89 14.17 33.95
C SER A 90 37.35 14.24 33.91
N PHE A 91 36.72 13.88 35.02
CA PHE A 91 35.29 14.14 35.27
C PHE A 91 35.09 15.57 35.81
N GLU A 92 34.44 16.43 35.04
CA GLU A 92 33.91 17.71 35.54
C GLU A 92 32.37 17.74 35.57
N GLY A 93 31.71 16.62 35.28
CA GLY A 93 30.25 16.50 35.12
C GLY A 93 29.49 16.14 36.40
N LYS A 94 28.16 16.30 36.41
CA LYS A 94 27.30 15.87 37.54
C LYS A 94 27.00 14.38 37.46
N TYR A 95 26.86 13.75 38.63
CA TYR A 95 26.59 12.32 38.89
C TYR A 95 25.54 11.60 38.01
N SER A 96 24.65 12.30 37.30
CA SER A 96 23.67 11.71 36.38
C SER A 96 24.27 11.10 35.11
N GLU A 97 25.49 11.49 34.73
CA GLU A 97 26.14 11.10 33.47
C GLU A 97 26.85 9.74 33.55
N LEU A 98 27.13 9.22 34.75
CA LEU A 98 27.77 7.91 34.97
C LEU A 98 26.99 6.72 34.36
N ASN A 99 25.65 6.78 34.39
CA ASN A 99 24.80 5.75 33.77
C ASN A 99 24.92 5.75 32.23
N GLU A 100 25.07 6.92 31.61
CA GLU A 100 25.22 7.03 30.15
C GLU A 100 26.58 6.45 29.69
N TYR A 101 27.61 6.55 30.52
CA TYR A 101 28.90 5.90 30.27
C TYR A 101 28.87 4.38 30.39
N PHE A 102 28.09 3.81 31.33
CA PHE A 102 27.89 2.36 31.38
C PHE A 102 27.12 1.88 30.14
N ILE A 103 26.10 2.62 29.70
CA ILE A 103 25.40 2.33 28.43
C ILE A 103 26.36 2.44 27.23
N PHE A 104 27.28 3.41 27.24
CA PHE A 104 28.29 3.59 26.19
C PHE A 104 29.33 2.45 26.18
N LEU A 105 29.77 2.00 27.34
CA LEU A 105 30.64 0.83 27.54
C LEU A 105 30.04 -0.44 26.95
N ASP A 106 28.75 -0.59 27.17
CA ASP A 106 27.95 -1.71 26.71
C ASP A 106 27.80 -1.67 25.19
N PHE A 107 27.49 -0.48 24.64
CA PHE A 107 27.48 -0.24 23.19
C PHE A 107 28.82 -0.58 22.52
N LEU A 108 29.95 -0.18 23.14
CA LEU A 108 31.28 -0.50 22.63
C LEU A 108 31.59 -2.00 22.70
N SER A 109 31.30 -2.65 23.83
CA SER A 109 31.55 -4.08 24.02
C SER A 109 30.73 -4.93 23.03
N ILE A 110 29.47 -4.55 22.78
CA ILE A 110 28.58 -5.20 21.78
C ILE A 110 29.15 -5.05 20.36
N ASN A 111 29.57 -3.85 19.96
CA ASN A 111 30.07 -3.62 18.61
C ASN A 111 31.46 -4.23 18.35
N LEU A 112 32.23 -4.47 19.41
CA LEU A 112 33.60 -5.00 19.33
C LEU A 112 33.71 -6.50 19.58
N GLY A 113 32.67 -7.16 20.09
CA GLY A 113 32.65 -8.61 20.34
C GLY A 113 33.67 -9.09 21.38
N ARG A 114 34.18 -8.20 22.25
CA ARG A 114 35.16 -8.51 23.31
C ARG A 114 34.99 -7.56 24.50
N SER A 115 35.51 -7.96 25.67
CA SER A 115 35.50 -7.12 26.87
C SER A 115 36.41 -5.89 26.69
N VAL A 116 35.94 -4.76 27.21
CA VAL A 116 36.68 -3.50 27.27
C VAL A 116 36.78 -3.09 28.73
N ASP A 117 38.01 -2.93 29.22
CA ASP A 117 38.26 -2.48 30.60
C ASP A 117 38.39 -0.96 30.64
N ILE A 118 37.75 -0.32 31.63
CA ILE A 118 37.91 1.11 31.89
C ILE A 118 38.65 1.36 33.20
N VAL A 119 39.57 2.32 33.13
CA VAL A 119 40.24 2.89 34.29
C VAL A 119 39.61 4.24 34.62
N LEU A 120 39.07 4.36 35.83
CA LEU A 120 38.55 5.62 36.38
C LEU A 120 39.50 6.15 37.46
N ASP A 121 39.65 7.47 37.49
CA ASP A 121 40.33 8.20 38.56
C ASP A 121 39.38 8.34 39.77
N ALA A 122 39.84 7.98 40.97
CA ALA A 122 39.05 8.07 42.19
C ALA A 122 38.64 9.52 42.53
N CYS A 123 39.49 10.50 42.22
CA CYS A 123 39.20 11.92 42.43
C CYS A 123 38.07 12.41 41.52
N SER A 124 38.00 11.85 40.31
CA SER A 124 36.91 12.09 39.36
C SER A 124 35.56 11.54 39.86
N LEU A 125 35.51 10.68 40.87
CA LEU A 125 34.27 10.21 41.50
C LEU A 125 33.87 11.03 42.74
N GLY A 126 34.63 12.09 43.06
CA GLY A 126 34.41 12.96 44.22
C GLY A 126 34.87 12.34 45.55
N LEU A 127 35.82 11.39 45.49
CA LEU A 127 36.40 10.72 46.66
C LEU A 127 37.72 11.42 47.04
N GLU A 128 38.00 11.54 48.33
CA GLU A 128 39.24 12.18 48.81
C GLU A 128 40.46 11.31 48.49
N HIS A 129 41.61 11.93 48.16
CA HIS A 129 42.89 11.22 48.03
C HIS A 129 43.15 10.41 49.32
N ASN A 130 43.39 9.10 49.17
CA ASN A 130 43.52 8.09 50.24
C ASN A 130 42.22 7.49 50.81
N SER A 131 41.09 7.59 50.09
CA SER A 131 39.91 6.78 50.43
C SER A 131 40.23 5.28 50.34
N ASP A 132 39.91 4.49 51.38
CA ASP A 132 40.13 3.03 51.35
C ASP A 132 39.37 2.44 50.15
N VAL A 133 40.06 1.63 49.34
CA VAL A 133 39.51 0.93 48.17
C VAL A 133 38.20 0.20 48.52
N SER A 134 38.08 -0.26 49.77
CA SER A 134 36.89 -0.91 50.31
C SER A 134 35.66 0.02 50.38
N ASP A 135 35.86 1.29 50.74
CA ASP A 135 34.80 2.30 50.82
C ASP A 135 34.31 2.70 49.42
N VAL A 136 35.22 2.78 48.45
CA VAL A 136 34.89 3.05 47.05
C VAL A 136 34.12 1.90 46.43
N LYS A 137 34.54 0.65 46.70
CA LYS A 137 33.80 -0.55 46.28
C LYS A 137 32.39 -0.57 46.86
N ASN A 138 32.25 -0.37 48.17
CA ASN A 138 30.94 -0.35 48.84
C ASN A 138 30.04 0.77 48.31
N TYR A 139 30.61 1.96 48.04
CA TYR A 139 29.90 3.09 47.45
C TYR A 139 29.35 2.75 46.06
N LEU A 140 30.17 2.19 45.17
CA LEU A 140 29.78 1.79 43.82
C LEU A 140 28.77 0.63 43.81
N TYR A 141 28.96 -0.40 44.65
CA TYR A 141 28.03 -1.52 44.78
C TYR A 141 26.66 -1.09 45.32
N SER A 142 26.61 -0.17 46.29
CA SER A 142 25.34 0.33 46.87
C SER A 142 24.46 1.11 45.88
N ARG A 143 25.06 1.62 44.80
CA ARG A 143 24.40 2.44 43.78
C ARG A 143 24.17 1.71 42.45
N ASN A 144 24.72 0.49 42.29
CA ASN A 144 24.55 -0.38 41.13
C ASN A 144 23.12 -0.96 41.04
N LYS A 145 22.15 -0.13 40.65
CA LYS A 145 20.74 -0.54 40.47
C LYS A 145 20.53 -1.47 39.26
N THR A 146 21.50 -1.56 38.36
CA THR A 146 21.42 -2.33 37.10
C THR A 146 22.04 -3.73 37.19
N LYS A 147 22.69 -4.09 38.31
CA LYS A 147 23.50 -5.33 38.44
C LYS A 147 24.64 -5.45 37.40
N LEU A 148 25.12 -4.33 36.85
CA LEU A 148 26.08 -4.33 35.73
C LEU A 148 27.55 -4.29 36.15
N ILE A 149 27.86 -3.78 37.35
CA ILE A 149 29.24 -3.75 37.88
C ILE A 149 29.57 -5.09 38.54
N THR A 150 30.48 -5.86 37.94
CA THR A 150 30.80 -7.23 38.37
C THR A 150 32.19 -7.35 39.00
N ASN A 151 33.19 -6.59 38.55
CA ASN A 151 34.50 -6.56 39.21
C ASN A 151 35.07 -5.14 39.32
N ILE A 152 35.59 -4.82 40.49
CA ILE A 152 36.31 -3.57 40.76
C ILE A 152 37.66 -3.98 41.34
N GLU A 153 38.74 -3.70 40.62
CA GLU A 153 40.10 -3.99 41.07
C GLU A 153 40.89 -2.69 41.23
N PRO A 154 41.60 -2.49 42.36
CA PRO A 154 42.52 -1.36 42.48
C PRO A 154 43.69 -1.56 41.51
N ALA A 155 43.94 -0.58 40.64
CA ALA A 155 45.17 -0.51 39.86
C ALA A 155 46.31 0.07 40.69
N ASP A 156 46.01 1.10 41.51
CA ASP A 156 46.91 1.81 42.43
C ASP A 156 46.08 2.66 43.42
N GLU A 157 46.72 3.35 44.39
CA GLU A 157 46.09 4.21 45.41
C GLU A 157 45.11 5.27 44.85
N ASN A 158 45.26 5.65 43.58
CA ASN A 158 44.47 6.69 42.92
C ASN A 158 43.58 6.21 41.75
N PHE A 159 43.66 4.92 41.35
CA PHE A 159 43.01 4.43 40.14
C PHE A 159 42.25 3.13 40.36
N LEU A 160 40.99 3.09 39.89
CA LEU A 160 40.14 1.90 39.93
C LEU A 160 39.95 1.35 38.52
N ILE A 161 40.13 0.04 38.38
CA ILE A 161 39.74 -0.73 37.20
C ILE A 161 38.33 -1.21 37.46
N ILE A 162 37.42 -0.74 36.61
CA ILE A 162 36.10 -1.34 36.53
C ILE A 162 36.18 -2.34 35.39
N GLY A 163 36.42 -3.59 35.74
CA GLY A 163 36.36 -4.71 34.82
C GLY A 163 34.90 -5.04 34.56
N GLY A 164 34.45 -4.86 33.33
CA GLY A 164 33.15 -5.37 32.89
C GLY A 164 33.25 -6.88 32.72
N ASP A 165 33.06 -7.67 33.78
CA ASP A 165 33.12 -9.13 33.65
C ASP A 165 31.76 -9.77 33.32
N THR A 166 31.88 -10.73 32.41
CA THR A 166 31.01 -11.87 32.06
C THR A 166 29.60 -11.66 31.53
N ASN A 167 28.81 -10.63 31.88
CA ASN A 167 27.44 -10.51 31.33
C ASN A 167 27.38 -10.17 29.83
N TYR A 168 28.44 -9.56 29.27
CA TYR A 168 28.54 -9.24 27.84
C TYR A 168 29.01 -10.39 26.96
N ARG A 169 29.81 -11.33 27.51
CA ARG A 169 29.95 -12.65 26.89
C ARG A 169 28.60 -13.33 26.85
N THR A 170 27.79 -13.22 27.91
CA THR A 170 26.45 -13.81 27.94
C THR A 170 25.50 -13.15 26.96
N LEU A 171 25.46 -11.82 26.79
CA LEU A 171 24.52 -11.17 25.86
C LEU A 171 24.87 -11.43 24.38
N GLY A 172 26.14 -11.30 24.00
CA GLY A 172 26.60 -11.66 22.64
C GLY A 172 26.41 -13.14 22.35
N HIS A 173 26.71 -14.02 23.31
CA HIS A 173 26.46 -15.46 23.25
C HIS A 173 24.97 -15.82 23.25
N PHE A 174 24.13 -15.12 24.01
CA PHE A 174 22.68 -15.29 23.99
C PHE A 174 22.12 -14.86 22.64
N LEU A 175 22.61 -13.75 22.08
CA LEU A 175 22.22 -13.31 20.75
C LEU A 175 22.68 -14.30 19.67
N GLU A 176 23.92 -14.77 19.72
CA GLU A 176 24.47 -15.77 18.81
C GLU A 176 23.67 -17.08 18.89
N LYS A 177 23.49 -17.63 20.10
CA LYS A 177 22.71 -18.83 20.33
C LYS A 177 21.22 -18.67 20.03
N ALA A 178 20.63 -17.51 20.31
CA ALA A 178 19.24 -17.24 19.95
C ALA A 178 19.05 -17.25 18.44
N ASN A 179 20.03 -16.70 17.69
CA ASN A 179 20.06 -16.76 16.23
C ASN A 179 20.31 -18.19 15.72
N GLU A 180 21.25 -18.94 16.31
CA GLU A 180 21.48 -20.35 15.98
C GLU A 180 20.21 -21.17 16.18
N ALA A 181 19.60 -21.10 17.37
CA ALA A 181 18.34 -21.77 17.68
C ALA A 181 17.21 -21.34 16.72
N PHE A 182 17.15 -20.05 16.35
CA PHE A 182 16.20 -19.56 15.34
C PHE A 182 16.42 -20.22 13.97
N HIS A 183 17.68 -20.32 13.52
CA HIS A 183 18.06 -20.95 12.26
C HIS A 183 17.81 -22.47 12.28
N GLU A 184 18.03 -23.12 13.42
CA GLU A 184 17.75 -24.54 13.65
C GLU A 184 16.24 -24.84 13.85
N LYS A 185 15.40 -23.79 13.89
CA LYS A 185 13.96 -23.86 14.15
C LYS A 185 13.59 -24.38 15.55
N ASP A 186 14.53 -24.32 16.50
CA ASP A 186 14.25 -24.46 17.92
C ASP A 186 13.72 -23.13 18.47
N TYR A 187 12.46 -22.86 18.15
CA TYR A 187 11.83 -21.59 18.45
C TYR A 187 11.59 -21.37 19.95
N GLN A 188 11.48 -22.44 20.74
CA GLN A 188 11.30 -22.33 22.19
C GLN A 188 12.57 -21.77 22.84
N THR A 189 13.70 -22.43 22.60
CA THR A 189 15.01 -21.98 23.10
C THR A 189 15.35 -20.60 22.55
N SER A 190 15.07 -20.37 21.27
CA SER A 190 15.26 -19.07 20.63
C SER A 190 14.44 -17.96 21.32
N ALA A 191 13.16 -18.19 21.63
CA ALA A 191 12.30 -17.22 22.30
C ALA A 191 12.81 -16.88 23.70
N GLU A 192 13.18 -17.89 24.49
CA GLU A 192 13.72 -17.70 25.85
C GLU A 192 15.02 -16.89 25.84
N MET A 193 15.93 -17.20 24.92
CA MET A 193 17.20 -16.48 24.79
C MET A 193 17.01 -15.06 24.29
N PHE A 194 16.15 -14.86 23.29
CA PHE A 194 15.83 -13.52 22.80
C PHE A 194 15.14 -12.67 23.86
N ARG A 195 14.31 -13.25 24.75
CA ARG A 195 13.70 -12.52 25.87
C ARG A 195 14.73 -11.78 26.71
N ASP A 196 15.82 -12.45 27.05
CA ASP A 196 16.87 -11.84 27.86
C ASP A 196 17.61 -10.74 27.08
N VAL A 197 17.81 -10.96 25.77
CA VAL A 197 18.43 -9.95 24.89
C VAL A 197 17.59 -8.67 24.79
N ILE A 198 16.27 -8.80 24.61
CA ILE A 198 15.39 -7.65 24.36
C ILE A 198 15.15 -6.76 25.58
N THR A 199 15.44 -7.25 26.80
CA THR A 199 15.42 -6.40 28.01
C THR A 199 16.55 -5.37 28.04
N ILE A 200 17.58 -5.58 27.20
CA ILE A 200 18.79 -4.76 27.14
C ILE A 200 18.90 -4.05 25.78
N CYS A 201 18.55 -4.73 24.69
CA CYS A 201 18.67 -4.24 23.32
C CYS A 201 17.30 -4.20 22.61
N HIS A 202 16.89 -3.00 22.18
CA HIS A 202 15.59 -2.78 21.52
C HIS A 202 15.72 -2.69 19.99
N ASP A 203 16.65 -3.44 19.40
CA ASP A 203 16.84 -3.48 17.96
C ASP A 203 15.60 -4.08 17.25
N PRO A 204 15.07 -3.42 16.20
CA PRO A 204 13.88 -3.90 15.51
C PRO A 204 13.99 -5.32 14.95
N ASP A 205 15.15 -5.73 14.44
CA ASP A 205 15.35 -7.06 13.85
C ASP A 205 15.39 -8.15 14.93
N ILE A 206 15.97 -7.85 16.09
CA ILE A 206 16.00 -8.76 17.25
C ILE A 206 14.58 -8.95 17.80
N LEU A 207 13.84 -7.85 17.98
CA LEU A 207 12.44 -7.90 18.39
C LEU A 207 11.56 -8.65 17.39
N ASP A 208 11.89 -8.54 16.09
CA ASP A 208 11.19 -9.27 15.04
C ASP A 208 11.41 -10.79 15.18
N LYS A 209 12.66 -11.22 15.33
CA LYS A 209 13.01 -12.64 15.55
C LYS A 209 12.42 -13.18 16.84
N PHE A 210 12.51 -12.43 17.95
CA PHE A 210 11.87 -12.79 19.23
C PHE A 210 10.39 -13.10 19.07
N SER A 211 9.64 -12.19 18.41
CA SER A 211 8.20 -12.40 18.23
C SER A 211 7.89 -13.61 17.38
N LEU A 212 8.66 -13.84 16.30
CA LEU A 212 8.49 -15.00 15.45
C LEU A 212 8.79 -16.30 16.20
N SER A 213 9.85 -16.33 17.02
CA SER A 213 10.16 -17.45 17.90
C SER A 213 8.99 -17.77 18.80
N CYS A 214 8.45 -16.77 19.52
CA CYS A 214 7.29 -16.97 20.40
C CYS A 214 6.05 -17.46 19.63
N ILE A 215 5.80 -16.91 18.43
CA ILE A 215 4.64 -17.31 17.61
C ILE A 215 4.75 -18.77 17.17
N TYR A 216 5.94 -19.20 16.72
CA TYR A 216 6.16 -20.56 16.24
C TYR A 216 6.25 -21.58 17.38
N SER A 217 6.77 -21.20 18.54
CA SER A 217 6.78 -22.04 19.75
C SER A 217 5.44 -22.04 20.50
N ARG A 218 4.53 -21.12 20.15
CA ARG A 218 3.26 -20.84 20.86
C ARG A 218 3.45 -20.31 22.28
N SER A 219 4.56 -19.63 22.54
CA SER A 219 4.86 -18.98 23.82
C SER A 219 4.26 -17.57 23.86
N TYR A 220 2.93 -17.48 23.76
CA TYR A 220 2.24 -16.19 23.65
C TYR A 220 2.28 -15.37 24.94
N GLU A 221 2.24 -16.01 26.11
CA GLU A 221 2.43 -15.33 27.41
C GLU A 221 3.79 -14.64 27.47
N LEU A 222 4.86 -15.34 27.08
CA LEU A 222 6.22 -14.78 27.02
C LEU A 222 6.31 -13.55 26.12
N LEU A 223 5.60 -13.59 24.99
CA LEU A 223 5.51 -12.50 24.04
C LEU A 223 4.81 -11.29 24.68
N ILE A 224 3.64 -11.51 25.29
CA ILE A 224 2.84 -10.49 25.93
C ILE A 224 3.63 -9.82 27.06
N ASP A 225 4.20 -10.61 27.98
CA ASP A 225 4.98 -10.13 29.13
C ASP A 225 6.15 -9.24 28.69
N ALA A 226 6.91 -9.71 27.70
CA ALA A 226 8.03 -8.96 27.16
C ALA A 226 7.58 -7.65 26.53
N TYR A 227 6.45 -7.63 25.82
CA TYR A 227 5.97 -6.43 25.16
C TYR A 227 5.30 -5.43 26.12
N GLU A 228 4.65 -5.87 27.19
CA GLU A 228 4.16 -4.97 28.25
C GLU A 228 5.30 -4.15 28.87
N LEU A 229 6.50 -4.73 28.98
CA LEU A 229 7.72 -4.04 29.43
C LEU A 229 8.25 -3.01 28.39
N LEU A 230 8.01 -3.24 27.10
CA LEU A 230 8.54 -2.44 25.97
C LEU A 230 7.59 -1.35 25.46
N VAL A 231 6.30 -1.40 25.79
CA VAL A 231 5.27 -0.47 25.30
C VAL A 231 5.55 1.00 25.64
N ASN A 232 6.39 1.27 26.64
CA ASN A 232 6.80 2.62 27.00
C ASN A 232 7.99 3.17 26.18
N SER A 233 8.83 2.32 25.59
CA SER A 233 10.05 2.71 24.84
C SER A 233 9.88 2.64 23.32
N CYS A 234 9.02 1.75 22.80
CA CYS A 234 8.93 1.43 21.36
C CYS A 234 7.53 1.65 20.75
N ARG A 235 6.73 2.59 21.30
CA ARG A 235 5.30 2.82 20.99
C ARG A 235 4.94 3.06 19.51
N PHE A 236 5.90 3.32 18.63
CA PHE A 236 5.67 3.67 17.23
C PHE A 236 5.90 2.54 16.20
N ASN A 237 6.21 1.32 16.63
CA ASN A 237 6.37 0.21 15.69
C ASN A 237 5.06 -0.59 15.53
N PHE A 238 4.42 -0.39 14.39
CA PHE A 238 3.14 -0.98 14.05
C PHE A 238 3.21 -2.52 13.91
N THR A 239 4.35 -3.09 13.49
CA THR A 239 4.52 -4.53 13.28
C THR A 239 4.46 -5.26 14.61
N PHE A 240 5.05 -4.68 15.66
CA PHE A 240 4.99 -5.26 17.00
C PHE A 240 3.58 -5.25 17.57
N LEU A 241 2.87 -4.12 17.46
CA LEU A 241 1.46 -4.03 17.88
C LEU A 241 0.58 -5.07 17.15
N SER A 242 0.86 -5.35 15.88
CA SER A 242 0.17 -6.41 15.13
C SER A 242 0.44 -7.81 15.69
N ARG A 243 1.66 -8.08 16.17
CA ARG A 243 2.07 -9.39 16.69
C ARG A 243 1.58 -9.62 18.11
N VAL A 244 1.62 -8.60 18.96
CA VAL A 244 1.00 -8.61 20.29
C VAL A 244 -0.51 -8.83 20.18
N GLY A 245 -1.16 -8.12 19.26
CA GLY A 245 -2.58 -8.33 18.98
C GLY A 245 -2.92 -9.75 18.53
N PHE A 246 -2.05 -10.38 17.73
CA PHE A 246 -2.17 -11.79 17.38
C PHE A 246 -1.99 -12.72 18.59
N ALA A 247 -1.05 -12.41 19.48
CA ALA A 247 -0.80 -13.18 20.71
C ALA A 247 -2.05 -13.19 21.62
N TYR A 248 -2.61 -12.02 21.91
CA TYR A 248 -3.85 -11.90 22.69
C TYR A 248 -5.03 -12.61 22.00
N LEU A 249 -5.12 -12.57 20.67
CA LEU A 249 -6.14 -13.33 19.93
C LEU A 249 -6.00 -14.84 20.14
N LYS A 250 -4.77 -15.36 20.25
CA LYS A 250 -4.51 -16.79 20.48
C LYS A 250 -4.79 -17.23 21.91
N GLU A 251 -4.52 -16.36 22.89
CA GLU A 251 -4.89 -16.59 24.30
C GLU A 251 -6.40 -16.41 24.56
N GLY A 252 -7.12 -15.75 23.65
CA GLY A 252 -8.56 -15.53 23.76
C GLY A 252 -8.95 -14.18 24.38
N ASP A 253 -7.98 -13.32 24.67
CA ASP A 253 -8.18 -11.97 25.20
C ASP A 253 -8.59 -10.98 24.10
N LEU A 254 -9.81 -11.17 23.58
CA LEU A 254 -10.32 -10.45 22.40
C LEU A 254 -10.30 -8.92 22.53
N LEU A 255 -10.50 -8.37 23.73
CA LEU A 255 -10.51 -6.92 23.95
C LEU A 255 -9.11 -6.29 23.83
N LEU A 256 -8.09 -6.95 24.40
CA LEU A 256 -6.69 -6.52 24.31
C LEU A 256 -6.13 -6.75 22.91
N ALA A 257 -6.53 -7.85 22.26
CA ALA A 257 -6.24 -8.10 20.86
C ALA A 257 -6.76 -6.96 19.98
N ARG A 258 -8.04 -6.58 20.14
CA ARG A 258 -8.65 -5.46 19.41
C ARG A 258 -7.86 -4.17 19.61
N GLN A 259 -7.59 -3.79 20.85
CA GLN A 259 -6.90 -2.52 21.18
C GLN A 259 -5.51 -2.45 20.53
N SER A 260 -4.76 -3.54 20.57
CA SER A 260 -3.41 -3.62 20.00
C SER A 260 -3.44 -3.51 18.48
N LEU A 261 -4.37 -4.22 17.83
CA LEU A 261 -4.51 -4.23 16.37
C LEU A 261 -5.05 -2.90 15.84
N GLU A 262 -6.03 -2.28 16.51
CA GLU A 262 -6.50 -0.93 16.18
C GLU A 262 -5.37 0.09 16.28
N SER A 263 -4.52 -0.01 17.32
CA SER A 263 -3.36 0.86 17.47
C SER A 263 -2.33 0.66 16.34
N SER A 264 -2.11 -0.59 15.92
CA SER A 264 -1.24 -0.90 14.77
C SER A 264 -1.75 -0.25 13.47
N ILE A 265 -3.05 -0.41 13.18
CA ILE A 265 -3.69 0.14 11.98
C ILE A 265 -3.75 1.67 12.00
N ASN A 266 -3.92 2.28 13.18
CA ASN A 266 -3.87 3.73 13.33
C ASN A 266 -2.48 4.33 13.02
N ILE A 267 -1.40 3.57 13.23
CA ILE A 267 -0.04 3.99 12.88
C ILE A 267 0.23 3.74 11.39
N ASN A 268 -0.14 2.56 10.89
CA ASN A 268 -0.03 2.20 9.47
C ASN A 268 -1.26 1.41 9.04
N SER A 269 -2.12 2.06 8.25
CA SER A 269 -3.38 1.51 7.77
C SER A 269 -3.20 0.44 6.68
N GLU A 270 -2.04 0.35 6.05
CA GLU A 270 -1.75 -0.56 4.94
C GLU A 270 -1.09 -1.87 5.40
N GLN A 271 -1.67 -2.50 6.41
CA GLN A 271 -1.15 -3.74 6.98
C GLN A 271 -2.13 -4.91 6.84
N PRO A 272 -1.96 -5.77 5.81
CA PRO A 272 -2.84 -6.91 5.59
C PRO A 272 -2.92 -7.83 6.81
N VAL A 273 -1.79 -8.12 7.48
CA VAL A 273 -1.74 -9.03 8.62
C VAL A 273 -2.50 -8.48 9.83
N ALA A 274 -2.33 -7.19 10.15
CA ALA A 274 -3.03 -6.54 11.25
C ALA A 274 -4.54 -6.48 10.97
N LEU A 275 -4.93 -6.12 9.74
CA LEU A 275 -6.32 -6.08 9.30
C LEU A 275 -6.98 -7.46 9.33
N PHE A 276 -6.28 -8.51 8.86
CA PHE A 276 -6.79 -9.87 8.89
C PHE A 276 -7.06 -10.34 10.33
N ASN A 277 -6.08 -10.15 11.22
CA ASN A 277 -6.22 -10.53 12.62
C ASN A 277 -7.31 -9.69 13.33
N LEU A 278 -7.43 -8.40 13.01
CA LEU A 278 -8.50 -7.56 13.57
C LEU A 278 -9.87 -8.03 13.08
N GLY A 279 -9.96 -8.45 11.82
CA GLY A 279 -11.12 -9.13 11.26
C GLY A 279 -11.52 -10.36 12.09
N LYS A 280 -10.57 -11.25 12.38
CA LYS A 280 -10.80 -12.44 13.23
C LYS A 280 -11.27 -12.06 14.64
N VAL A 281 -10.66 -11.04 15.26
CA VAL A 281 -11.10 -10.53 16.57
C VAL A 281 -12.54 -10.04 16.51
N TYR A 282 -12.90 -9.24 15.50
CA TYR A 282 -14.26 -8.75 15.34
C TYR A 282 -15.28 -9.86 15.07
N TYR A 283 -14.88 -10.88 14.29
CA TYR A 283 -15.68 -12.07 14.07
C TYR A 283 -16.00 -12.76 15.40
N SER A 284 -14.97 -13.02 16.22
CA SER A 284 -15.12 -13.65 17.53
C SER A 284 -15.92 -12.81 18.52
N LEU A 285 -15.93 -11.48 18.37
CA LEU A 285 -16.74 -10.55 19.16
C LEU A 285 -18.19 -10.41 18.66
N GLY A 286 -18.57 -11.07 17.56
CA GLY A 286 -19.89 -10.91 16.92
C GLY A 286 -20.09 -9.55 16.23
N LEU A 287 -19.02 -8.77 16.04
CA LEU A 287 -19.04 -7.48 15.34
C LEU A 287 -18.83 -7.71 13.85
N LEU A 288 -19.79 -8.40 13.23
CA LEU A 288 -19.67 -8.97 11.89
C LEU A 288 -19.40 -7.93 10.80
N GLU A 289 -20.00 -6.74 10.90
CA GLU A 289 -19.77 -5.66 9.93
C GLU A 289 -18.33 -5.16 9.97
N ARG A 290 -17.76 -4.99 11.17
CA ARG A 290 -16.35 -4.58 11.35
C ARG A 290 -15.39 -5.68 10.94
N SER A 291 -15.75 -6.94 11.21
CA SER A 291 -15.01 -8.10 10.74
C SER A 291 -14.88 -8.08 9.23
N PHE A 292 -16.01 -7.94 8.54
CA PHE A 292 -16.06 -7.87 7.09
C PHE A 292 -15.22 -6.71 6.53
N GLU A 293 -15.31 -5.51 7.13
CA GLU A 293 -14.51 -4.36 6.71
C GLU A 293 -13.00 -4.65 6.77
N CYS A 294 -12.51 -5.17 7.91
CA CYS A 294 -11.09 -5.44 8.10
C CYS A 294 -10.60 -6.57 7.18
N LEU A 295 -11.37 -7.66 7.05
CA LEU A 295 -11.03 -8.77 6.18
C LEU A 295 -11.01 -8.36 4.71
N ASN A 296 -11.99 -7.59 4.25
CA ASN A 296 -11.99 -7.09 2.87
C ASN A 296 -10.77 -6.23 2.59
N TYR A 297 -10.46 -5.33 3.51
CA TYR A 297 -9.34 -4.44 3.28
C TYR A 297 -8.01 -5.20 3.30
N SER A 298 -7.87 -6.22 4.16
CA SER A 298 -6.77 -7.18 4.07
C SER A 298 -6.71 -7.88 2.73
N LEU A 299 -7.84 -8.43 2.23
CA LEU A 299 -7.90 -9.19 0.98
C LEU A 299 -7.52 -8.33 -0.24
N ILE A 300 -7.92 -7.05 -0.22
CA ILE A 300 -7.56 -6.04 -1.21
C ILE A 300 -6.05 -5.81 -1.23
N LEU A 301 -5.44 -5.61 -0.07
CA LEU A 301 -4.01 -5.32 0.03
C LEU A 301 -3.16 -6.57 -0.27
N ARG A 302 -3.65 -7.76 0.09
CA ARG A 302 -3.00 -9.04 -0.15
C ARG A 302 -4.05 -10.11 -0.41
N ASN A 303 -4.01 -10.70 -1.61
CA ASN A 303 -4.88 -11.81 -1.95
C ASN A 303 -4.57 -13.03 -1.08
N ASP A 304 -5.33 -13.20 0.01
CA ASP A 304 -5.13 -14.21 1.04
C ASP A 304 -6.31 -15.21 1.05
N VAL A 305 -5.99 -16.49 0.91
CA VAL A 305 -6.98 -17.58 0.81
C VAL A 305 -7.74 -17.78 2.13
N GLU A 306 -7.06 -17.65 3.28
CA GLU A 306 -7.70 -17.77 4.59
C GLU A 306 -8.68 -16.61 4.80
N CYS A 307 -8.26 -15.41 4.41
CA CYS A 307 -9.11 -14.22 4.44
C CYS A 307 -10.37 -14.38 3.58
N ARG A 308 -10.23 -14.92 2.37
CA ARG A 308 -11.35 -15.20 1.48
C ARG A 308 -12.32 -16.22 2.06
N SER A 309 -11.80 -17.31 2.62
CA SER A 309 -12.61 -18.35 3.27
C SER A 309 -13.45 -17.79 4.44
N LEU A 310 -12.86 -16.91 5.25
CA LEU A 310 -13.57 -16.29 6.37
C LEU A 310 -14.65 -15.31 5.91
N ILE A 311 -14.39 -14.57 4.83
CA ILE A 311 -15.40 -13.72 4.17
C ILE A 311 -16.56 -14.57 3.63
N ASP A 312 -16.27 -15.70 2.99
CA ASP A 312 -17.30 -16.61 2.47
C ASP A 312 -18.16 -17.23 3.59
N SER A 313 -17.55 -17.57 4.74
CA SER A 313 -18.27 -18.01 5.95
C SER A 313 -19.19 -16.92 6.49
N LEU A 314 -18.72 -15.66 6.60
CA LEU A 314 -19.55 -14.53 7.00
C LEU A 314 -20.79 -14.36 6.12
N PHE A 315 -20.64 -14.49 4.79
CA PHE A 315 -21.76 -14.42 3.85
C PHE A 315 -22.72 -15.59 3.96
N THR A 316 -22.20 -16.79 4.23
CA THR A 316 -23.01 -18.01 4.37
C THR A 316 -23.86 -17.95 5.63
N GLU A 317 -23.28 -17.47 6.74
CA GLU A 317 -23.95 -17.38 8.03
C GLU A 317 -24.92 -16.20 8.12
N ASN A 318 -24.72 -15.13 7.32
CA ASN A 318 -25.50 -13.91 7.44
C ASN A 318 -25.88 -13.29 6.08
N GLN A 319 -26.87 -13.88 5.41
CA GLN A 319 -27.43 -13.39 4.13
C GLN A 319 -27.96 -11.94 4.19
N ASN A 320 -28.18 -11.40 5.39
CA ASN A 320 -28.74 -10.07 5.66
C ASN A 320 -27.73 -9.07 6.26
N LEU A 321 -26.41 -9.32 6.21
CA LEU A 321 -25.40 -8.35 6.65
C LEU A 321 -25.62 -7.00 5.98
N ARG A 322 -26.23 -6.08 6.72
CA ARG A 322 -26.47 -4.71 6.29
C ARG A 322 -25.13 -4.01 6.38
N MET A 323 -24.47 -3.83 5.24
CA MET A 323 -23.33 -2.93 5.16
C MET A 323 -23.79 -1.51 5.50
N VAL A 324 -23.61 -1.13 6.76
CA VAL A 324 -23.57 0.26 7.17
C VAL A 324 -22.09 0.64 7.08
N PRO A 325 -21.70 1.54 6.17
CA PRO A 325 -20.36 2.10 6.19
C PRO A 325 -20.21 2.80 7.54
N LEU A 326 -19.34 2.28 8.39
CA LEU A 326 -19.07 2.90 9.67
C LEU A 326 -18.51 4.29 9.42
N LYS A 327 -18.96 5.27 10.21
CA LYS A 327 -18.39 6.62 10.19
C LYS A 327 -16.87 6.48 10.37
N ASN A 328 -16.11 7.00 9.40
CA ASN A 328 -14.65 6.90 9.23
C ASN A 328 -14.13 5.64 8.51
N SER A 329 -14.97 4.89 7.79
CA SER A 329 -14.54 3.74 6.99
C SER A 329 -13.60 4.12 5.84
N ILE A 330 -12.61 3.27 5.61
CA ILE A 330 -11.70 3.28 4.44
C ILE A 330 -12.45 2.98 3.14
N VAL A 331 -13.70 2.51 3.25
CA VAL A 331 -14.56 2.00 2.19
C VAL A 331 -15.71 2.96 1.90
N SER A 332 -15.93 3.27 0.61
CA SER A 332 -17.08 4.07 0.17
C SER A 332 -18.41 3.31 0.32
N PRO A 333 -19.50 3.96 0.76
CA PRO A 333 -20.83 3.35 0.82
C PRO A 333 -21.33 2.81 -0.53
N ASP A 334 -20.80 3.31 -1.63
CA ASP A 334 -21.31 2.98 -2.96
C ASP A 334 -20.55 1.83 -3.61
N VAL A 335 -19.48 1.33 -2.98
CA VAL A 335 -18.62 0.27 -3.51
C VAL A 335 -18.55 -0.90 -2.55
N CYS A 336 -18.54 -2.12 -3.07
CA CYS A 336 -18.29 -3.33 -2.30
C CYS A 336 -17.22 -4.21 -2.96
N LEU A 337 -16.56 -5.03 -2.15
CA LEU A 337 -15.62 -6.04 -2.62
C LEU A 337 -16.37 -7.33 -3.01
N GLY A 338 -16.00 -7.89 -4.15
CA GLY A 338 -16.41 -9.18 -4.66
C GLY A 338 -15.63 -10.33 -4.04
N ARG A 339 -16.17 -11.54 -4.15
CA ARG A 339 -15.56 -12.77 -3.60
C ARG A 339 -14.21 -13.10 -4.24
N LYS A 340 -13.94 -12.62 -5.46
CA LYS A 340 -12.65 -12.83 -6.14
C LYS A 340 -11.68 -11.65 -5.96
N GLY A 341 -12.04 -10.62 -5.18
CA GLY A 341 -11.20 -9.45 -4.88
C GLY A 341 -11.40 -8.25 -5.81
N GLU A 342 -12.39 -8.29 -6.70
CA GLU A 342 -12.81 -7.18 -7.56
C GLU A 342 -13.75 -6.21 -6.83
N LEU A 343 -13.84 -4.97 -7.29
CA LEU A 343 -14.74 -3.96 -6.76
C LEU A 343 -16.00 -3.88 -7.62
N PHE A 344 -17.15 -3.73 -6.94
CA PHE A 344 -18.45 -3.53 -7.57
C PHE A 344 -19.08 -2.23 -7.09
N LEU A 345 -19.76 -1.55 -8.00
CA LEU A 345 -20.70 -0.51 -7.63
C LEU A 345 -21.96 -1.16 -7.05
N GLN A 346 -22.36 -0.77 -5.83
CA GLN A 346 -23.57 -1.29 -5.17
C GLN A 346 -24.64 -0.22 -4.93
N GLY A 347 -24.23 1.04 -4.73
CA GLY A 347 -25.06 2.11 -4.19
C GLY A 347 -25.20 3.30 -5.12
N GLY A 348 -25.14 4.50 -4.55
CA GLY A 348 -25.23 5.77 -5.25
C GLY A 348 -26.61 6.04 -5.87
N ALA A 349 -26.61 6.90 -6.90
CA ALA A 349 -27.83 7.32 -7.58
C ALA A 349 -28.62 6.15 -8.22
N HIS A 350 -27.93 5.05 -8.56
CA HIS A 350 -28.52 3.94 -9.31
C HIS A 350 -28.99 2.77 -8.44
N LYS A 351 -28.53 2.69 -7.17
CA LYS A 351 -28.97 1.69 -6.18
C LYS A 351 -28.93 0.23 -6.69
N ILE A 352 -27.86 -0.15 -7.39
CA ILE A 352 -27.73 -1.45 -8.08
C ILE A 352 -28.13 -2.61 -7.17
N LYS A 353 -27.62 -2.63 -5.93
CA LYS A 353 -27.95 -3.65 -4.93
C LYS A 353 -29.45 -3.77 -4.66
N ASP A 354 -30.16 -2.66 -4.50
CA ASP A 354 -31.58 -2.68 -4.13
C ASP A 354 -32.42 -3.27 -5.26
N PHE A 355 -32.09 -2.93 -6.50
CA PHE A 355 -32.82 -3.46 -7.64
C PHE A 355 -32.45 -4.92 -7.95
N SER A 356 -31.17 -5.27 -7.96
CA SER A 356 -30.75 -6.63 -8.28
C SER A 356 -31.22 -7.66 -7.24
N SER A 357 -31.37 -7.25 -5.98
CA SER A 357 -31.92 -8.08 -4.90
C SER A 357 -33.46 -8.11 -4.86
N GLY A 358 -34.15 -7.36 -5.72
CA GLY A 358 -35.61 -7.24 -5.72
C GLY A 358 -36.19 -6.39 -4.58
N ASN A 359 -35.36 -5.68 -3.81
CA ASN A 359 -35.81 -4.74 -2.78
C ASN A 359 -36.42 -3.45 -3.37
N LYS A 360 -36.10 -3.14 -4.62
CA LYS A 360 -36.69 -2.05 -5.40
C LYS A 360 -37.02 -2.54 -6.81
N GLU A 361 -38.12 -2.05 -7.37
CA GLU A 361 -38.47 -2.25 -8.78
C GLU A 361 -38.41 -0.94 -9.55
N ALA A 362 -38.17 -1.03 -10.86
CA ALA A 362 -38.22 0.14 -11.74
C ALA A 362 -39.65 0.70 -11.82
N GLU A 363 -39.78 2.01 -11.98
CA GLU A 363 -41.10 2.61 -12.21
C GLU A 363 -41.64 2.21 -13.58
N ILE A 364 -42.95 1.99 -13.70
CA ILE A 364 -43.60 1.61 -14.97
C ILE A 364 -43.35 2.69 -16.04
N SER A 365 -43.34 3.97 -15.64
CA SER A 365 -43.01 5.10 -16.51
C SER A 365 -41.60 4.98 -17.12
N SER A 366 -40.63 4.52 -16.34
CA SER A 366 -39.25 4.29 -16.80
C SER A 366 -39.20 3.18 -17.86
N ILE A 367 -39.92 2.08 -17.61
CA ILE A 367 -40.02 0.95 -18.55
C ILE A 367 -40.65 1.38 -19.87
N ASN A 368 -41.78 2.09 -19.80
CA ASN A 368 -42.45 2.61 -20.99
C ASN A 368 -41.56 3.57 -21.78
N ASN A 369 -40.95 4.55 -21.10
CA ASN A 369 -40.04 5.51 -21.74
C ASN A 369 -38.88 4.80 -22.47
N PHE A 370 -38.29 3.77 -21.87
CA PHE A 370 -37.19 3.03 -22.48
C PHE A 370 -37.60 2.39 -23.83
N PHE A 371 -38.70 1.63 -23.83
CA PHE A 371 -39.18 0.94 -25.02
C PHE A 371 -39.75 1.88 -26.09
N GLU A 372 -40.48 2.93 -25.67
CA GLU A 372 -41.00 3.97 -26.57
C GLU A 372 -39.87 4.76 -27.23
N ASN A 373 -38.86 5.19 -26.46
CA ASN A 373 -37.69 5.88 -27.01
C ASN A 373 -37.00 5.01 -28.07
N ILE A 374 -36.72 3.74 -27.78
CA ILE A 374 -36.05 2.84 -28.74
C ILE A 374 -36.89 2.67 -30.02
N SER A 375 -38.21 2.51 -29.88
CA SER A 375 -39.11 2.38 -31.03
C SER A 375 -39.11 3.65 -31.90
N ASN A 376 -39.16 4.82 -31.27
CA ASN A 376 -39.18 6.11 -31.96
C ASN A 376 -37.84 6.40 -32.65
N ARG A 377 -36.71 6.16 -31.95
CA ARG A 377 -35.36 6.31 -32.49
C ARG A 377 -35.15 5.42 -33.71
N LYS A 378 -35.54 4.14 -33.61
CA LYS A 378 -35.50 3.20 -34.73
C LYS A 378 -36.29 3.71 -35.92
N LYS A 379 -37.53 4.13 -35.68
CA LYS A 379 -38.40 4.67 -36.74
C LYS A 379 -37.74 5.85 -37.44
N ILE A 380 -37.24 6.83 -36.70
CA ILE A 380 -36.54 8.00 -37.26
C ILE A 380 -35.36 7.56 -38.14
N CYS A 381 -34.54 6.62 -37.67
CA CYS A 381 -33.37 6.15 -38.43
C CYS A 381 -33.79 5.42 -39.72
N LEU A 382 -34.75 4.49 -39.62
CA LEU A 382 -35.23 3.71 -40.76
C LEU A 382 -35.93 4.58 -41.83
N ASP A 383 -36.72 5.56 -41.40
CA ASP A 383 -37.38 6.51 -42.30
C ASP A 383 -36.36 7.35 -43.11
N ASN A 384 -35.11 7.42 -42.66
CA ASN A 384 -33.99 8.10 -43.32
C ASN A 384 -32.95 7.14 -43.94
N GLY A 385 -33.23 5.83 -43.97
CA GLY A 385 -32.31 4.83 -44.54
C GLY A 385 -31.08 4.53 -43.68
N THR A 386 -31.04 4.97 -42.42
CA THR A 386 -29.94 4.77 -41.48
C THR A 386 -30.14 3.48 -40.67
N LYS A 387 -29.08 2.67 -40.53
CA LYS A 387 -29.11 1.49 -39.63
C LYS A 387 -29.16 1.93 -38.17
N TYR A 388 -29.90 1.20 -37.33
CA TYR A 388 -30.05 1.52 -35.92
C TYR A 388 -29.83 0.28 -35.04
N LEU A 389 -29.12 0.47 -33.92
CA LEU A 389 -29.01 -0.53 -32.85
C LEU A 389 -28.91 0.15 -31.49
N HIS A 390 -29.59 -0.40 -30.48
CA HIS A 390 -29.44 -0.01 -29.09
C HIS A 390 -28.61 -1.05 -28.33
N VAL A 391 -27.65 -0.63 -27.50
CA VAL A 391 -26.84 -1.53 -26.66
C VAL A 391 -27.09 -1.26 -25.19
N VAL A 392 -27.55 -2.27 -24.47
CA VAL A 392 -27.58 -2.26 -23.01
C VAL A 392 -26.30 -2.93 -22.51
N PHE A 393 -25.40 -2.18 -21.88
CA PHE A 393 -24.17 -2.74 -21.33
C PHE A 393 -24.47 -3.39 -19.98
N PRO A 394 -24.23 -4.69 -19.80
CA PRO A 394 -24.40 -5.33 -18.50
C PRO A 394 -23.41 -4.72 -17.49
N ASP A 395 -23.87 -4.51 -16.26
CA ASP A 395 -23.01 -4.08 -15.15
C ASP A 395 -22.12 -5.26 -14.71
N ASN A 396 -20.99 -4.93 -14.10
CA ASN A 396 -20.05 -5.92 -13.59
C ASN A 396 -20.74 -6.90 -12.62
N SER A 397 -21.70 -6.44 -11.81
CA SER A 397 -22.48 -7.31 -10.91
C SER A 397 -23.33 -8.33 -11.64
N SER A 398 -23.83 -8.01 -12.84
CA SER A 398 -24.59 -8.94 -13.68
C SER A 398 -23.68 -9.89 -14.42
N ILE A 399 -22.50 -9.44 -14.86
CA ILE A 399 -21.52 -10.29 -15.56
C ILE A 399 -20.92 -11.31 -14.58
N SER A 400 -20.50 -10.85 -13.41
CA SER A 400 -19.80 -11.65 -12.39
C SER A 400 -20.71 -11.96 -11.19
N ARG A 401 -21.94 -12.43 -11.44
CA ARG A 401 -22.98 -12.68 -10.41
C ARG A 401 -22.48 -13.48 -9.22
N CYS A 402 -21.76 -14.57 -9.49
CA CYS A 402 -21.25 -15.47 -8.45
C CYS A 402 -20.21 -14.80 -7.52
N SER A 403 -19.59 -13.71 -7.98
CA SER A 403 -18.62 -12.94 -7.19
C SER A 403 -19.26 -11.73 -6.50
N PHE A 404 -20.43 -11.28 -6.96
CA PHE A 404 -21.15 -10.20 -6.31
C PHE A 404 -21.55 -10.63 -4.87
N PRO A 405 -21.26 -9.81 -3.84
CA PRO A 405 -21.39 -10.24 -2.45
C PRO A 405 -22.84 -10.31 -1.94
N TYR A 406 -23.82 -9.86 -2.71
CA TYR A 406 -25.21 -9.83 -2.30
C TYR A 406 -26.08 -10.81 -3.08
N VAL A 407 -27.26 -11.08 -2.52
CA VAL A 407 -28.34 -11.76 -3.24
C VAL A 407 -28.62 -11.00 -4.53
N PHE A 408 -28.52 -11.73 -5.64
CA PHE A 408 -28.74 -11.23 -6.98
C PHE A 408 -29.83 -12.09 -7.62
N ASN A 409 -31.02 -11.52 -7.78
CA ASN A 409 -32.17 -12.21 -8.36
C ASN A 409 -32.17 -12.08 -9.88
N GLU A 410 -32.11 -10.85 -10.39
CA GLU A 410 -32.15 -10.53 -11.81
C GLU A 410 -31.41 -9.22 -12.08
N SER A 411 -30.95 -9.04 -13.32
CA SER A 411 -30.44 -7.75 -13.78
C SER A 411 -31.58 -6.77 -14.05
N GLN A 412 -31.24 -5.49 -14.16
CA GLN A 412 -32.25 -4.46 -14.45
C GLN A 412 -32.89 -4.65 -15.82
N TYR A 413 -32.12 -5.10 -16.80
CA TYR A 413 -32.67 -5.35 -18.13
C TYR A 413 -33.56 -6.60 -18.13
N GLU A 414 -33.19 -7.66 -17.40
CA GLU A 414 -34.06 -8.83 -17.20
C GLU A 414 -35.39 -8.43 -16.52
N ASN A 415 -35.35 -7.53 -15.54
CA ASN A 415 -36.55 -6.96 -14.90
C ASN A 415 -37.48 -6.28 -15.92
N TYR A 416 -36.92 -5.51 -16.85
CA TYR A 416 -37.68 -4.84 -17.92
C TYR A 416 -38.34 -5.85 -18.85
N LEU A 417 -37.59 -6.86 -19.31
CA LEU A 417 -38.11 -7.91 -20.19
C LEU A 417 -39.21 -8.73 -19.52
N ARG A 418 -39.04 -9.08 -18.24
CA ARG A 418 -40.05 -9.82 -17.47
C ARG A 418 -41.35 -9.04 -17.35
N ARG A 419 -41.27 -7.72 -17.16
CA ARG A 419 -42.43 -6.85 -16.96
C ARG A 419 -43.06 -6.36 -18.26
N PHE A 420 -42.33 -6.48 -19.37
CA PHE A 420 -42.80 -6.13 -20.71
C PHE A 420 -42.39 -7.21 -21.74
N PRO A 421 -42.92 -8.44 -21.63
CA PRO A 421 -42.42 -9.59 -22.39
C PRO A 421 -42.75 -9.57 -23.90
N ASN A 422 -43.69 -8.71 -24.32
CA ASN A 422 -44.16 -8.65 -25.71
C ASN A 422 -43.40 -7.64 -26.57
N PHE A 423 -42.40 -6.92 -26.02
CA PHE A 423 -41.60 -6.00 -26.83
C PHE A 423 -40.66 -6.76 -27.76
N ASN A 424 -40.54 -6.28 -29.00
CA ASN A 424 -39.56 -6.84 -29.93
C ASN A 424 -38.16 -6.32 -29.60
N THR A 425 -37.30 -7.21 -29.11
CA THR A 425 -35.93 -6.89 -28.69
C THR A 425 -34.88 -7.05 -29.80
N THR A 426 -35.27 -7.29 -31.05
CA THR A 426 -34.31 -7.48 -32.17
C THR A 426 -33.35 -6.32 -32.36
N ASP A 427 -33.74 -5.11 -31.93
CA ASP A 427 -32.95 -3.89 -32.06
C ASP A 427 -32.20 -3.53 -30.76
N ILE A 428 -32.21 -4.43 -29.77
CA ILE A 428 -31.53 -4.27 -28.49
C ILE A 428 -30.52 -5.38 -28.31
N LEU A 429 -29.25 -5.00 -28.27
CA LEU A 429 -28.15 -5.89 -27.93
C LEU A 429 -27.91 -5.88 -26.42
N TYR A 430 -28.05 -7.05 -25.79
CA TYR A 430 -27.71 -7.28 -24.37
C TYR A 430 -26.78 -8.50 -24.24
N PRO A 431 -25.45 -8.30 -24.38
CA PRO A 431 -24.47 -9.36 -24.54
C PRO A 431 -24.02 -9.99 -23.21
N LEU A 432 -24.93 -10.18 -22.27
CA LEU A 432 -24.61 -10.68 -20.93
C LEU A 432 -24.03 -12.10 -20.95
N LYS A 433 -24.70 -13.02 -21.64
CA LYS A 433 -24.31 -14.44 -21.66
C LYS A 433 -22.86 -14.67 -22.10
N PRO A 434 -22.40 -14.18 -23.27
CA PRO A 434 -21.01 -14.40 -23.69
C PRO A 434 -20.00 -13.74 -22.74
N LEU A 435 -20.33 -12.57 -22.16
CA LEU A 435 -19.49 -11.93 -21.15
C LEU A 435 -19.34 -12.79 -19.90
N SER A 436 -20.43 -13.31 -19.35
CA SER A 436 -20.41 -14.18 -18.17
C SER A 436 -19.63 -15.48 -18.42
N GLU A 437 -19.85 -16.14 -19.56
CA GLU A 437 -19.15 -17.39 -19.92
C GLU A 437 -17.62 -17.21 -20.01
N ILE A 438 -17.15 -16.06 -20.49
CA ILE A 438 -15.71 -15.74 -20.52
C ILE A 438 -15.21 -15.39 -19.11
N SER A 439 -15.96 -14.58 -18.35
CA SER A 439 -15.63 -14.20 -16.97
C SER A 439 -15.44 -15.42 -16.05
N GLU A 440 -16.20 -16.48 -16.26
CA GLU A 440 -16.13 -17.72 -15.48
C GLU A 440 -14.82 -18.50 -15.66
N LYS A 441 -14.15 -18.36 -16.83
CA LYS A 441 -12.89 -19.06 -17.11
C LYS A 441 -11.74 -18.60 -16.20
N GLY A 442 -11.80 -17.36 -15.69
CA GLY A 442 -10.75 -16.77 -14.87
C GLY A 442 -9.45 -16.53 -15.64
N GLY A 443 -8.45 -15.93 -14.98
CA GLY A 443 -7.23 -15.46 -15.64
C GLY A 443 -7.36 -14.02 -16.16
N ILE A 444 -6.23 -13.32 -16.28
CA ILE A 444 -6.21 -11.91 -16.72
C ILE A 444 -6.57 -11.77 -18.21
N GLU A 445 -6.30 -12.81 -19.00
CA GLU A 445 -6.62 -12.94 -20.41
C GLU A 445 -8.12 -13.13 -20.69
N ASN A 446 -8.89 -13.57 -19.68
CA ASN A 446 -10.35 -13.71 -19.76
C ASN A 446 -11.08 -12.67 -18.87
N GLU A 447 -10.36 -11.70 -18.34
CA GLU A 447 -10.95 -10.63 -17.52
C GLU A 447 -11.76 -9.71 -18.42
N VAL A 448 -13.08 -9.86 -18.47
CA VAL A 448 -14.00 -9.02 -19.28
C VAL A 448 -14.46 -7.74 -18.58
N VAL A 449 -14.26 -7.65 -17.26
CA VAL A 449 -14.58 -6.50 -16.42
C VAL A 449 -13.32 -6.06 -15.69
N LEU A 450 -13.08 -4.76 -15.60
CA LEU A 450 -11.92 -4.24 -14.89
C LEU A 450 -12.14 -4.35 -13.37
N LYS A 451 -11.25 -5.05 -12.66
CA LYS A 451 -11.43 -5.29 -11.21
C LYS A 451 -11.57 -4.05 -10.34
N GLY A 452 -10.91 -2.95 -10.68
CA GLY A 452 -10.92 -1.72 -9.90
C GLY A 452 -11.85 -0.64 -10.43
N ASP A 453 -12.65 -0.97 -11.46
CA ASP A 453 -13.36 0.01 -12.27
C ASP A 453 -14.78 -0.45 -12.60
N SER A 454 -15.68 0.49 -12.84
CA SER A 454 -17.07 0.19 -13.20
C SER A 454 -17.23 -0.28 -14.65
N HIS A 455 -16.21 -0.17 -15.50
CA HIS A 455 -16.28 -0.48 -16.93
C HIS A 455 -15.75 -1.87 -17.30
N LEU A 456 -15.96 -2.23 -18.56
CA LEU A 456 -15.41 -3.44 -19.18
C LEU A 456 -13.90 -3.28 -19.42
N SER A 457 -13.21 -4.40 -19.51
CA SER A 457 -11.84 -4.45 -20.04
C SER A 457 -11.83 -4.41 -21.58
N ASP A 458 -10.64 -4.36 -22.18
CA ASP A 458 -10.48 -4.55 -23.63
C ASP A 458 -11.07 -5.87 -24.13
N VAL A 459 -10.95 -6.95 -23.35
CA VAL A 459 -11.55 -8.26 -23.67
C VAL A 459 -13.08 -8.15 -23.66
N GLY A 460 -13.65 -7.46 -22.68
CA GLY A 460 -15.09 -7.23 -22.62
C GLY A 460 -15.58 -6.39 -23.80
N TYR A 461 -14.88 -5.31 -24.15
CA TYR A 461 -15.23 -4.49 -25.32
C TYR A 461 -15.09 -5.24 -26.64
N ARG A 462 -14.11 -6.14 -26.78
CA ARG A 462 -14.01 -7.04 -27.93
C ARG A 462 -15.28 -7.89 -28.08
N VAL A 463 -15.77 -8.50 -27.01
CA VAL A 463 -17.00 -9.32 -27.03
C VAL A 463 -18.21 -8.50 -27.46
N ILE A 464 -18.34 -7.27 -26.97
CA ILE A 464 -19.42 -6.38 -27.41
C ILE A 464 -19.27 -6.00 -28.88
N LEU A 465 -18.06 -5.71 -29.33
CA LEU A 465 -17.80 -5.38 -30.73
C LEU A 465 -18.16 -6.54 -31.66
N GLU A 466 -17.77 -7.77 -31.33
CA GLU A 466 -18.13 -8.99 -32.09
C GLU A 466 -19.66 -9.13 -32.21
N ALA A 467 -20.40 -8.95 -31.11
CA ALA A 467 -21.85 -9.04 -31.11
C ALA A 467 -22.54 -7.89 -31.88
N LEU A 468 -21.96 -6.69 -31.80
CA LEU A 468 -22.41 -5.50 -32.53
C LEU A 468 -22.21 -5.66 -34.03
N LEU A 469 -21.02 -6.09 -34.47
CA LEU A 469 -20.72 -6.30 -35.89
C LEU A 469 -21.52 -7.45 -36.49
N THR A 470 -21.80 -8.50 -35.72
CA THR A 470 -22.72 -9.55 -36.14
C THR A 470 -24.11 -8.99 -36.46
N SER A 471 -24.58 -8.04 -35.65
CA SER A 471 -25.89 -7.40 -35.86
C SER A 471 -25.91 -6.41 -37.02
N LEU A 472 -24.80 -5.70 -37.27
CA LEU A 472 -24.73 -4.64 -38.28
C LEU A 472 -24.24 -5.10 -39.65
N GLU A 473 -23.25 -6.00 -39.70
CA GLU A 473 -22.52 -6.40 -40.89
C GLU A 473 -22.67 -7.91 -41.21
N GLY A 474 -23.32 -8.69 -40.34
CA GLY A 474 -23.67 -10.09 -40.59
C GLY A 474 -22.45 -10.99 -40.77
N GLU A 475 -22.39 -11.72 -41.89
CA GLU A 475 -21.34 -12.71 -42.19
C GLU A 475 -19.92 -12.12 -42.23
N ALA A 476 -19.78 -10.79 -42.42
CA ALA A 476 -18.48 -10.14 -42.42
C ALA A 476 -17.87 -9.97 -41.01
N SER A 477 -18.67 -10.12 -39.94
CA SER A 477 -18.28 -9.84 -38.56
C SER A 477 -16.97 -10.53 -38.14
N ASP A 478 -16.87 -11.86 -38.33
CA ASP A 478 -15.70 -12.64 -37.90
C ASP A 478 -14.41 -12.24 -38.63
N SER A 479 -14.53 -11.86 -39.90
CA SER A 479 -13.40 -11.38 -40.71
C SER A 479 -12.92 -10.01 -40.22
N LEU A 480 -13.84 -9.10 -39.91
CA LEU A 480 -13.52 -7.75 -39.42
C LEU A 480 -12.82 -7.81 -38.06
N THR A 481 -13.36 -8.60 -37.13
CA THR A 481 -12.79 -8.74 -35.77
C THR A 481 -11.43 -9.42 -35.80
N SER A 482 -11.26 -10.44 -36.65
CA SER A 482 -9.97 -11.10 -36.85
C SER A 482 -8.92 -10.15 -37.43
N GLN A 483 -9.29 -9.28 -38.38
CA GLN A 483 -8.38 -8.29 -38.95
C GLN A 483 -7.89 -7.27 -37.92
N ILE A 484 -8.67 -6.99 -36.87
CA ILE A 484 -8.28 -6.05 -35.80
C ILE A 484 -7.47 -6.75 -34.71
N PHE A 485 -7.99 -7.84 -34.15
CA PHE A 485 -7.43 -8.44 -32.94
C PHE A 485 -6.30 -9.44 -33.21
N ASN A 486 -6.18 -9.94 -34.44
CA ASN A 486 -5.10 -10.83 -34.87
C ASN A 486 -4.11 -10.11 -35.81
N ASP A 487 -4.20 -8.79 -35.96
CA ASP A 487 -3.20 -8.01 -36.71
C ASP A 487 -1.82 -8.20 -36.09
N VAL A 488 -0.78 -8.28 -36.92
CA VAL A 488 0.62 -8.32 -36.47
C VAL A 488 1.04 -7.05 -35.73
N ASN A 489 0.31 -5.94 -35.95
CA ASN A 489 0.48 -4.66 -35.30
C ASN A 489 -0.39 -4.49 -34.05
N ALA A 490 -1.17 -5.50 -33.69
CA ALA A 490 -1.93 -5.54 -32.45
C ALA A 490 -1.06 -6.10 -31.32
N THR A 491 -1.06 -5.44 -30.17
CA THR A 491 -0.30 -5.88 -28.99
C THR A 491 -1.14 -5.75 -27.72
N TYR A 492 -0.82 -6.56 -26.72
CA TYR A 492 -1.34 -6.44 -25.38
C TYR A 492 -0.22 -6.06 -24.43
N SER A 493 -0.46 -5.04 -23.61
CA SER A 493 0.48 -4.61 -22.57
C SER A 493 -0.16 -4.77 -21.20
N GLN A 494 0.57 -5.34 -20.26
CA GLN A 494 0.13 -5.40 -18.87
C GLN A 494 0.58 -4.15 -18.13
N SER A 495 -0.33 -3.53 -17.38
CA SER A 495 -0.04 -2.34 -16.58
C SER A 495 -0.84 -2.28 -15.29
N SER A 496 -0.29 -1.59 -14.29
CA SER A 496 -0.98 -1.26 -13.05
C SER A 496 -1.83 0.01 -13.23
N TYR A 497 -3.03 0.03 -12.67
CA TYR A 497 -3.95 1.18 -12.75
C TYR A 497 -4.78 1.35 -11.47
N VAL A 498 -5.32 2.55 -11.27
CA VAL A 498 -6.35 2.84 -10.27
C VAL A 498 -7.63 3.18 -11.03
N GLY A 499 -8.66 2.33 -10.92
CA GLY A 499 -9.96 2.56 -11.56
C GLY A 499 -10.86 3.50 -10.79
N ASP A 500 -12.00 3.86 -11.37
CA ASP A 500 -12.98 4.79 -10.78
C ASP A 500 -13.56 4.30 -9.43
N LEU A 501 -13.61 2.99 -9.20
CA LEU A 501 -13.98 2.39 -7.91
C LEU A 501 -12.78 2.33 -6.96
N GLY A 502 -11.59 2.06 -7.47
CA GLY A 502 -10.34 2.01 -6.69
C GLY A 502 -9.97 3.35 -6.04
N VAL A 503 -10.25 4.47 -6.71
CA VAL A 503 -10.05 5.83 -6.16
C VAL A 503 -10.92 6.09 -4.92
N LYS A 504 -12.04 5.38 -4.76
CA LYS A 504 -12.98 5.60 -3.64
C LYS A 504 -12.47 5.05 -2.30
N TYR A 505 -11.33 4.37 -2.30
CA TYR A 505 -10.64 3.89 -1.11
C TYR A 505 -9.47 4.79 -0.74
N LYS A 506 -9.10 4.79 0.55
CA LYS A 506 -7.92 5.50 1.06
C LYS A 506 -7.01 4.57 1.86
N PRO A 507 -5.75 4.37 1.44
CA PRO A 507 -5.18 4.65 0.10
C PRO A 507 -6.00 4.11 -1.06
N HIS A 508 -5.76 4.69 -2.24
CA HIS A 508 -6.34 4.20 -3.49
C HIS A 508 -5.85 2.79 -3.81
N ILE A 509 -6.76 1.95 -4.27
CA ILE A 509 -6.46 0.56 -4.61
C ILE A 509 -6.01 0.45 -6.06
N LYS A 510 -4.91 -0.27 -6.28
CA LYS A 510 -4.36 -0.56 -7.61
C LYS A 510 -4.70 -1.98 -8.03
N PHE A 511 -4.94 -2.15 -9.33
CA PHE A 511 -5.15 -3.43 -9.97
C PHE A 511 -4.25 -3.55 -11.19
N GLU A 512 -4.02 -4.78 -11.64
CA GLU A 512 -3.39 -5.06 -12.93
C GLU A 512 -4.46 -5.16 -14.02
N ARG A 513 -4.13 -4.72 -15.23
CA ARG A 513 -4.96 -4.90 -16.43
C ARG A 513 -4.11 -5.27 -17.62
N LEU A 514 -4.74 -5.94 -18.59
CA LEU A 514 -4.25 -6.00 -19.96
C LEU A 514 -4.88 -4.86 -20.75
N THR A 515 -4.07 -4.14 -21.52
CA THR A 515 -4.49 -3.07 -22.42
C THR A 515 -4.17 -3.44 -23.85
N PHE A 516 -5.19 -3.42 -24.69
CA PHE A 516 -5.05 -3.62 -26.13
C PHE A 516 -4.54 -2.34 -26.80
N CYS A 517 -3.57 -2.49 -27.70
CA CYS A 517 -2.97 -1.42 -28.47
C CYS A 517 -2.89 -1.83 -29.94
N HIS A 518 -3.28 -0.92 -30.83
CA HIS A 518 -3.22 -1.07 -32.28
C HIS A 518 -2.48 0.12 -32.90
N VAL A 519 -1.68 -0.10 -33.94
CA VAL A 519 -0.92 0.98 -34.60
C VAL A 519 -1.80 2.05 -35.24
N TYR A 520 -3.05 1.70 -35.56
CA TYR A 520 -4.05 2.60 -36.14
C TYR A 520 -4.99 3.22 -35.09
N ASP A 521 -4.69 3.08 -33.80
CA ASP A 521 -5.41 3.83 -32.79
C ASP A 521 -5.18 5.33 -32.97
N THR A 522 -6.27 6.08 -33.16
CA THR A 522 -6.22 7.53 -33.26
C THR A 522 -6.58 8.18 -31.93
N THR A 523 -6.28 9.47 -31.79
CA THR A 523 -6.79 10.27 -30.66
C THR A 523 -7.97 11.07 -31.16
N PRO A 524 -9.13 11.02 -30.47
CA PRO A 524 -10.29 11.78 -30.92
C PRO A 524 -10.11 13.27 -30.66
N LEU A 525 -10.68 14.08 -31.55
CA LEU A 525 -10.96 15.48 -31.26
C LEU A 525 -12.09 15.56 -30.25
N ASN A 526 -11.95 16.39 -29.23
CA ASN A 526 -12.95 16.53 -28.17
C ASN A 526 -13.33 18.00 -27.97
N ASN A 527 -14.60 18.25 -27.64
CA ASN A 527 -15.12 19.60 -27.47
C ASN A 527 -14.76 20.24 -26.10
N GLY A 528 -13.82 19.68 -25.34
CA GLY A 528 -13.33 20.26 -24.09
C GLY A 528 -14.32 20.30 -22.92
N ILE A 529 -15.53 19.75 -23.04
CA ILE A 529 -16.51 19.72 -21.94
C ILE A 529 -16.01 18.81 -20.80
N LEU A 530 -15.97 19.36 -19.58
CA LEU A 530 -15.52 18.66 -18.37
C LEU A 530 -16.66 17.99 -17.57
N SER A 531 -17.80 17.77 -18.21
CA SER A 531 -19.02 17.21 -17.62
C SER A 531 -19.40 15.88 -18.30
N ASN A 532 -20.27 15.12 -17.64
CA ASN A 532 -20.84 13.91 -18.20
C ASN A 532 -21.67 14.22 -19.46
N ASP A 533 -22.75 14.98 -19.36
CA ASP A 533 -23.60 15.31 -20.52
C ASP A 533 -22.99 16.48 -21.32
N GLY A 534 -23.08 16.39 -22.66
CA GLY A 534 -22.60 17.40 -23.62
C GLY A 534 -21.23 17.10 -24.26
N LEU A 535 -20.44 16.17 -23.69
CA LEU A 535 -19.15 15.79 -24.27
C LEU A 535 -19.32 15.23 -25.69
N VAL A 536 -18.54 15.74 -26.64
CA VAL A 536 -18.49 15.22 -28.01
C VAL A 536 -17.07 14.78 -28.33
N ARG A 537 -16.95 13.62 -28.99
CA ARG A 537 -15.69 13.10 -29.54
C ARG A 537 -15.87 12.70 -30.99
N ILE A 538 -14.97 13.18 -31.85
CA ILE A 538 -14.92 12.81 -33.27
C ILE A 538 -13.65 12.01 -33.49
N TRP A 539 -13.82 10.75 -33.88
CA TRP A 539 -12.76 9.88 -34.35
C TRP A 539 -12.76 9.87 -35.87
N GLU A 540 -11.58 10.05 -36.47
CA GLU A 540 -11.34 9.80 -37.88
C GLU A 540 -10.18 8.82 -38.00
N ASN A 541 -10.34 7.80 -38.84
CA ASN A 541 -9.29 6.82 -39.09
C ASN A 541 -9.21 6.47 -40.56
N GLU A 542 -8.17 6.95 -41.23
CA GLU A 542 -7.93 6.67 -42.65
C GLU A 542 -7.70 5.18 -42.95
N ASN A 543 -7.30 4.40 -41.94
CA ASN A 543 -7.02 2.96 -42.05
C ASN A 543 -8.19 2.09 -41.55
N SER A 544 -9.38 2.66 -41.36
CA SER A 544 -10.57 1.91 -40.98
C SER A 544 -10.95 0.87 -42.04
N LEU A 545 -11.54 -0.25 -41.61
CA LEU A 545 -11.97 -1.34 -42.51
C LEU A 545 -13.18 -0.97 -43.40
N ILE A 546 -14.03 -0.04 -42.95
CA ILE A 546 -15.31 0.30 -43.57
C ILE A 546 -15.44 1.83 -43.68
N ASP A 547 -15.69 2.31 -44.89
CA ASP A 547 -15.94 3.73 -45.16
C ASP A 547 -17.42 4.10 -44.87
N LYS A 548 -17.73 4.28 -43.58
CA LYS A 548 -19.05 4.72 -43.08
C LYS A 548 -18.90 5.67 -41.90
N VAL A 549 -19.94 6.47 -41.69
CA VAL A 549 -20.10 7.40 -40.56
C VAL A 549 -21.04 6.80 -39.51
N VAL A 550 -20.54 6.66 -38.29
CA VAL A 550 -21.30 6.18 -37.13
C VAL A 550 -21.57 7.32 -36.16
N LEU A 551 -22.83 7.53 -35.81
CA LEU A 551 -23.25 8.48 -34.78
C LEU A 551 -23.68 7.72 -33.51
N VAL A 552 -23.13 8.11 -32.36
CA VAL A 552 -23.35 7.43 -31.08
C VAL A 552 -23.94 8.40 -30.05
N PHE A 553 -25.10 8.06 -29.47
CA PHE A 553 -25.68 8.77 -28.31
C PHE A 553 -25.70 7.86 -27.09
N SER A 554 -24.82 8.10 -26.11
CA SER A 554 -24.69 7.20 -24.97
C SER A 554 -23.91 7.76 -23.78
N ASP A 555 -23.35 6.87 -22.95
CA ASP A 555 -22.59 7.12 -21.74
C ASP A 555 -21.11 6.72 -21.87
N SER A 556 -20.43 6.60 -20.73
CA SER A 556 -19.01 6.29 -20.68
C SER A 556 -18.66 4.92 -21.27
N TYR A 557 -19.56 3.94 -21.32
CA TYR A 557 -19.26 2.64 -21.95
C TYR A 557 -19.03 2.81 -23.45
N PHE A 558 -19.92 3.55 -24.12
CA PHE A 558 -19.76 3.81 -25.54
C PHE A 558 -18.61 4.77 -25.83
N ASN A 559 -18.29 5.65 -24.88
CA ASN A 559 -17.10 6.49 -24.97
C ASN A 559 -15.81 5.66 -25.11
N PHE A 560 -15.68 4.58 -24.32
CA PHE A 560 -14.57 3.62 -24.46
C PHE A 560 -14.72 2.77 -25.73
N MET A 561 -15.94 2.29 -26.03
CA MET A 561 -16.21 1.50 -27.24
C MET A 561 -15.86 2.25 -28.54
N SER A 562 -16.00 3.57 -28.56
CA SER A 562 -15.78 4.41 -29.75
C SER A 562 -14.38 4.25 -30.34
N ARG A 563 -13.38 3.95 -29.51
CA ARG A 563 -12.03 3.62 -29.98
C ARG A 563 -12.04 2.40 -30.90
N TYR A 564 -12.65 1.29 -30.49
CA TYR A 564 -12.67 0.08 -31.33
C TYR A 564 -13.57 0.25 -32.56
N LEU A 565 -14.68 0.99 -32.42
CA LEU A 565 -15.49 1.36 -33.58
C LEU A 565 -14.69 2.16 -34.61
N SER A 566 -13.73 2.99 -34.19
CA SER A 566 -12.87 3.75 -35.11
C SER A 566 -11.86 2.88 -35.88
N LEU A 567 -11.56 1.67 -35.39
CA LEU A 567 -10.76 0.70 -36.15
C LEU A 567 -11.59 0.05 -37.26
N VAL A 568 -12.91 -0.06 -37.06
CA VAL A 568 -13.84 -0.62 -38.05
C VAL A 568 -14.33 0.45 -39.03
N TYR A 569 -14.76 1.61 -38.54
CA TYR A 569 -15.48 2.62 -39.32
C TYR A 569 -14.69 3.91 -39.46
N LYS A 570 -14.73 4.51 -40.65
CA LYS A 570 -13.98 5.72 -41.03
C LYS A 570 -14.15 6.87 -40.06
N ARG A 571 -15.39 7.14 -39.65
CA ARG A 571 -15.72 8.22 -38.74
C ARG A 571 -16.69 7.76 -37.67
N VAL A 572 -16.36 8.05 -36.41
CA VAL A 572 -17.23 7.80 -35.25
C VAL A 572 -17.43 9.09 -34.50
N ILE A 573 -18.68 9.57 -34.43
CA ILE A 573 -19.07 10.75 -33.66
C ILE A 573 -19.78 10.27 -32.39
N PHE A 574 -19.14 10.41 -31.25
CA PHE A 574 -19.71 10.10 -29.95
C PHE A 574 -20.24 11.38 -29.29
N CYS A 575 -21.50 11.36 -28.91
CA CYS A 575 -22.18 12.40 -28.16
C CYS A 575 -22.61 11.84 -26.80
N ARG A 576 -22.08 12.39 -25.71
CA ARG A 576 -22.53 11.97 -24.38
C ARG A 576 -23.83 12.64 -24.00
N THR A 577 -24.88 11.84 -23.96
CA THR A 577 -26.24 12.23 -23.61
C THR A 577 -27.06 10.98 -23.33
N ARG A 578 -28.14 11.12 -22.56
CA ARG A 578 -29.14 10.07 -22.36
C ARG A 578 -30.25 10.07 -23.42
N TYR A 579 -30.29 11.12 -24.23
CA TYR A 579 -31.36 11.40 -25.17
C TYR A 579 -30.92 11.17 -26.61
N PHE A 580 -31.89 10.95 -27.50
CA PHE A 580 -31.67 11.05 -28.92
C PHE A 580 -31.91 12.48 -29.41
N HIS A 581 -30.94 13.05 -30.11
CA HIS A 581 -31.00 14.41 -30.61
C HIS A 581 -31.22 14.41 -32.12
N LYS A 582 -32.47 14.64 -32.54
CA LYS A 582 -32.86 14.59 -33.95
C LYS A 582 -32.14 15.65 -34.78
N GLU A 583 -31.95 16.84 -34.21
CA GLU A 583 -31.23 17.94 -34.84
C GLU A 583 -29.78 17.55 -35.17
N VAL A 584 -29.11 16.82 -34.27
CA VAL A 584 -27.75 16.32 -34.49
C VAL A 584 -27.74 15.20 -35.54
N PHE A 585 -28.71 14.29 -35.47
CA PHE A 585 -28.89 13.23 -36.46
C PHE A 585 -29.09 13.80 -37.88
N ASP A 586 -30.01 14.75 -38.04
CA ASP A 586 -30.33 15.38 -39.33
C ASP A 586 -29.11 16.13 -39.90
N ASN A 587 -28.33 16.82 -39.05
CA ASN A 587 -27.16 17.57 -39.50
C ASN A 587 -26.00 16.66 -39.91
N ILE A 588 -25.76 15.57 -39.18
CA ILE A 588 -24.66 14.64 -39.47
C ILE A 588 -24.98 13.72 -40.65
N ASN A 589 -26.25 13.33 -40.79
CA ASN A 589 -26.73 12.36 -41.79
C ASN A 589 -25.90 11.05 -41.80
N PRO A 590 -25.88 10.28 -40.68
CA PRO A 590 -25.02 9.12 -40.52
C PRO A 590 -25.54 7.86 -41.24
N ASP A 591 -24.62 6.94 -41.58
CA ASP A 591 -24.95 5.60 -42.11
C ASP A 591 -25.50 4.67 -41.03
N ILE A 592 -25.00 4.83 -39.80
CA ILE A 592 -25.33 4.00 -38.64
C ILE A 592 -25.53 4.90 -37.42
N VAL A 593 -26.61 4.66 -36.68
CA VAL A 593 -26.82 5.22 -35.34
C VAL A 593 -26.75 4.12 -34.30
N LEU A 594 -25.92 4.35 -33.30
CA LEU A 594 -25.84 3.54 -32.09
C LEU A 594 -26.34 4.35 -30.91
N THR A 595 -27.23 3.76 -30.12
CA THR A 595 -27.56 4.32 -28.81
C THR A 595 -27.27 3.29 -27.73
N GLY A 596 -27.08 3.72 -26.49
CA GLY A 596 -26.88 2.74 -25.43
C GLY A 596 -26.82 3.32 -24.04
N ASN A 597 -26.87 2.43 -23.07
CA ASN A 597 -26.65 2.77 -21.68
C ASN A 597 -26.12 1.57 -20.90
N ALA A 598 -25.34 1.82 -19.85
CA ALA A 598 -25.15 0.86 -18.77
C ALA A 598 -26.51 0.48 -18.18
N GLU A 599 -26.71 -0.81 -17.88
CA GLU A 599 -28.00 -1.30 -17.41
C GLU A 599 -28.47 -0.63 -16.11
N ARG A 600 -27.55 -0.18 -15.24
CA ARG A 600 -27.87 0.64 -14.05
C ARG A 600 -28.68 1.91 -14.36
N TYR A 601 -28.59 2.48 -15.56
CA TYR A 601 -29.40 3.64 -15.95
C TYR A 601 -30.88 3.30 -16.18
N LEU A 602 -31.22 2.01 -16.30
CA LEU A 602 -32.60 1.53 -16.29
C LEU A 602 -33.28 1.68 -14.92
N SER A 603 -32.55 2.12 -13.89
CA SER A 603 -33.17 2.56 -12.63
C SER A 603 -34.13 3.75 -12.83
N TYR A 604 -33.89 4.60 -13.84
CA TYR A 604 -34.76 5.72 -14.21
C TYR A 604 -34.47 6.24 -15.62
N VAL A 605 -35.43 6.07 -16.54
CA VAL A 605 -35.36 6.49 -17.95
C VAL A 605 -36.38 7.58 -18.23
N ASN A 606 -35.94 8.63 -18.92
CA ASN A 606 -36.76 9.75 -19.36
C ASN A 606 -37.16 9.61 -20.83
N SER A 607 -38.36 10.06 -21.20
CA SER A 607 -38.72 10.29 -22.61
C SER A 607 -37.73 11.26 -23.27
N ASP A 608 -37.40 10.98 -24.54
CA ASP A 608 -36.62 11.85 -25.42
C ASP A 608 -37.25 13.23 -25.65
N ASP A 609 -38.57 13.38 -25.46
CA ASP A 609 -39.27 14.67 -25.58
C ASP A 609 -38.82 15.70 -24.54
N ARG A 610 -38.09 15.25 -23.51
CA ARG A 610 -37.47 16.12 -22.50
C ARG A 610 -36.08 16.61 -22.88
N ALA A 611 -35.54 16.20 -24.02
CA ALA A 611 -34.24 16.65 -24.49
C ALA A 611 -34.29 18.15 -24.78
N ALA A 612 -33.35 18.91 -24.22
CA ALA A 612 -33.01 20.22 -24.77
C ALA A 612 -32.27 20.02 -26.11
N LEU A 613 -32.13 21.09 -26.90
CA LEU A 613 -31.21 21.07 -28.04
C LEU A 613 -29.81 20.74 -27.55
N PHE A 614 -29.06 19.97 -28.34
CA PHE A 614 -27.76 19.46 -27.92
C PHE A 614 -26.75 20.58 -27.61
N ASP A 615 -26.80 21.67 -28.37
CA ASP A 615 -25.95 22.84 -28.20
C ASP A 615 -26.22 23.60 -26.88
N CYS A 616 -27.40 23.46 -26.28
CA CYS A 616 -27.69 24.02 -24.96
C CYS A 616 -26.85 23.40 -23.83
N TYR A 617 -26.22 22.23 -24.04
CA TYR A 617 -25.31 21.67 -23.02
C TYR A 617 -24.08 22.56 -22.80
N TYR A 618 -23.69 23.35 -23.79
CA TYR A 618 -22.52 24.21 -23.73
C TYR A 618 -22.69 25.39 -22.77
N GLU A 619 -23.88 26.00 -22.73
CA GLU A 619 -24.15 27.18 -21.90
C GLU A 619 -24.09 26.88 -20.40
N MET A 620 -24.14 25.61 -20.03
CA MET A 620 -24.27 25.17 -18.65
C MET A 620 -22.98 24.63 -18.03
N LYS A 621 -21.85 24.61 -18.76
CA LYS A 621 -20.68 23.80 -18.38
C LYS A 621 -19.34 24.51 -18.57
N GLU A 622 -18.37 24.08 -17.76
CA GLU A 622 -16.96 24.44 -17.92
C GLU A 622 -16.35 23.73 -19.14
N ILE A 623 -15.55 24.47 -19.90
CA ILE A 623 -14.95 24.03 -21.16
C ILE A 623 -13.45 24.32 -21.14
N ASN A 624 -12.66 23.36 -21.60
CA ASN A 624 -11.26 23.55 -21.94
C ASN A 624 -11.13 24.20 -23.34
N GLU A 625 -10.82 25.49 -23.37
CA GLU A 625 -10.77 26.28 -24.61
C GLU A 625 -9.72 25.77 -25.62
N ASP A 626 -8.56 25.30 -25.14
CA ASP A 626 -7.48 24.79 -26.00
C ASP A 626 -7.93 23.54 -26.77
N GLN A 627 -8.67 22.65 -26.09
CA GLN A 627 -9.24 21.45 -26.73
C GLN A 627 -10.37 21.82 -27.69
N TYR A 628 -11.20 22.80 -27.31
CA TYR A 628 -12.35 23.21 -28.10
C TYR A 628 -11.95 23.78 -29.48
N LEU A 629 -10.86 24.54 -29.59
CA LEU A 629 -10.49 25.18 -30.87
C LEU A 629 -10.22 24.17 -31.99
N GLY A 630 -9.49 23.10 -31.69
CA GLY A 630 -9.23 22.02 -32.65
C GLY A 630 -10.51 21.32 -33.08
N PHE A 631 -11.39 21.04 -32.11
CA PHE A 631 -12.71 20.48 -32.37
C PHE A 631 -13.59 21.39 -33.23
N TYR A 632 -13.66 22.69 -32.89
CA TYR A 632 -14.45 23.70 -33.59
C TYR A 632 -14.10 23.78 -35.07
N ASN A 633 -12.80 23.89 -35.39
CA ASN A 633 -12.34 23.95 -36.76
C ASN A 633 -12.73 22.71 -37.55
N LYS A 634 -12.62 21.52 -36.94
CA LYS A 634 -13.00 20.28 -37.60
C LYS A 634 -14.50 20.15 -37.79
N ALA A 635 -15.29 20.48 -36.78
CA ALA A 635 -16.75 20.42 -36.90
C ALA A 635 -17.27 21.40 -37.98
N LEU A 636 -16.64 22.58 -38.15
CA LEU A 636 -16.91 23.48 -39.27
C LEU A 636 -16.55 22.87 -40.63
N GLU A 637 -15.37 22.26 -40.75
CA GLU A 637 -14.92 21.58 -41.98
C GLU A 637 -15.93 20.51 -42.42
N LEU A 638 -16.51 19.79 -41.45
CA LEU A 638 -17.49 18.73 -41.68
C LEU A 638 -18.94 19.26 -41.81
N ASN A 639 -19.18 20.56 -41.67
CA ASN A 639 -20.51 21.18 -41.60
C ASN A 639 -21.41 20.65 -40.46
N TYR A 640 -20.82 20.23 -39.34
CA TYR A 640 -21.53 19.74 -38.15
C TYR A 640 -21.90 20.88 -37.19
N ASN A 641 -22.65 21.85 -37.70
CA ASN A 641 -23.02 23.08 -36.99
C ASN A 641 -23.79 22.83 -35.70
N THR A 642 -24.59 21.76 -35.61
CA THR A 642 -25.35 21.42 -34.38
C THR A 642 -24.47 20.93 -33.24
N LEU A 643 -23.20 20.61 -33.53
CA LEU A 643 -22.22 20.26 -32.50
C LEU A 643 -21.44 21.48 -32.02
N LEU A 644 -21.61 22.65 -32.64
CA LEU A 644 -20.88 23.85 -32.26
C LEU A 644 -21.59 24.59 -31.12
N MET A 645 -20.83 25.38 -30.38
CA MET A 645 -21.40 26.32 -29.42
C MET A 645 -22.08 27.43 -30.20
N PRO A 646 -23.31 27.85 -29.82
CA PRO A 646 -23.87 29.10 -30.30
C PRO A 646 -22.91 30.21 -29.84
N ARG A 647 -22.24 30.89 -30.78
CA ARG A 647 -21.46 32.08 -30.41
C ARG A 647 -22.46 33.20 -30.10
N GLY A 648 -22.44 33.67 -28.85
CA GLY A 648 -22.95 34.99 -28.49
C GLY A 648 -22.07 36.09 -29.07
#